data_AF-A0AAF0J8X8-F1
#
_entry.id   AF-A0AAF0J8X8-F1
#
_cell.length_a   1.000
_cell.length_b   1.000
_cell.length_c   1.000
_cell.angle_alpha   90.00
_cell.angle_beta   90.00
_cell.angle_gamma   90.00
#
_symmetry.space_group_name_H-M   'P 1'
#
loop_
_entity.id
_entity.type
_entity.pdbx_description
1 polymer ?
#
loop_
_entity_poly.entity_id
_entity_poly.type
_entity_poly.pdbx_seq_one_letter_code
_entity_poly.pdbx_strand_id
1 'polypeptide(L)'
;MAPAPVTLHARCAVAKLGAGEVLFVGQTSFAPGLWVGVQLDAPNGKNDGSVQGKRYFHTQDRYGVFVRPSQLEMAPDAAPASAPRTQPRTARVADAPEARARTVAAGRTGISAPSESPTAARSARIGALRKPAGASPSVLQRAQRIDPARDAQQGATPTRTARPTAVTPSRLQTPGRLALGTPRTARGAAVGPARATGTPGSAARVGATPGSMAAKAAPLSGTPSARAPSATPSAAPSAPAVPEHRSPTRDASPLSPVRTDTSRLRAELAALQTQLEQAISRASAADARADAAEARAEKSATDRSAHDVLAAELAEARTALAKLTDEHESAQTRLEELTEGLEMATLDREMAEEKAENLEHELQTAKDAAEELQLELQLHQERASQEAADAHDALPVEQAQLVQQNARLKEALVRLRDTTRENDSVQKKEIASLRAEAEATHELQSAYTTAQSELAAARQLVDDLRAQAELAQNAEEMLEELTERNGALDAQVEQLTADIHELETLRAVSDELEETHLDTEAQLQAELSRAEDEAAALRAEVQSHATQLADCDATLHQFRELVREQFRELEELRGRPSHQDTQRRVAVLDSAPSKAHLRAIATSLEQLVAAQSLRHLDVIKVYLPPDFWAADEPAVATLLVLERIARLSALTKHTLEASADVQDRYLAHTLDEPLLTGCKLRHALAHLAALAEHVAAALSTAPPDVFIAHARHAPALAPAEQQLRHTIETLQHDTFDEQACAAMCDALVPQLESVSMGLQAHASVADLAAKEAGSATLASHDVDTLLAGTGLVQQTLAAWASPPLDLAPVLEQLSGLVGLARRARVPARNLVRCLAALRTQGRALAMESVPALPGLGQLSSTLAARASRMAQALVAHAHAVEVHTSQDTAEALEAVLPHGLYEMAHDAEELATTLDTLHQSAADPENAIEIDDPLPWHARAATLHAAMQENSDAERRAAALSATVEELQTALRTRDDAVDAAAVKVERLKFQLDKTRALATSASDLRAHVESLEAQLAAAAQTPVAAPDAAPHDLGDVRRALRTVRTENQYLRAEAHLAALARLPPLAAAPPSVLPSDRLAALRKEAVALVTSPHVVDVTRPACRASLQYAAQVRKRDGLAQRLYEL
;
A
#
# COMPACT_ATOMS: atom_id res chain seq x y z
N MET A 1 -35.09 -42.69 -36.82
CA MET A 1 -33.84 -42.39 -36.08
C MET A 1 -34.10 -41.12 -35.27
N ALA A 2 -33.65 -41.07 -34.02
CA ALA A 2 -33.66 -39.82 -33.25
C ALA A 2 -32.36 -39.04 -33.53
N PRO A 3 -32.37 -37.69 -33.55
CA PRO A 3 -31.14 -36.91 -33.61
C PRO A 3 -30.33 -37.08 -32.32
N ALA A 4 -29.00 -36.99 -32.43
CA ALA A 4 -28.10 -37.00 -31.28
C ALA A 4 -28.34 -35.78 -30.37
N PRO A 5 -28.09 -35.89 -29.05
CA PRO A 5 -28.19 -34.75 -28.14
C PRO A 5 -27.12 -33.70 -28.49
N VAL A 6 -27.55 -32.45 -28.72
CA VAL A 6 -26.63 -31.32 -28.92
C VAL A 6 -26.08 -30.90 -27.57
N THR A 7 -24.77 -31.03 -27.39
CA THR A 7 -24.02 -30.59 -26.20
C THR A 7 -23.65 -29.10 -26.28
N LEU A 8 -23.46 -28.48 -25.13
CA LEU A 8 -22.85 -27.14 -25.03
C LEU A 8 -21.35 -27.22 -25.33
N HIS A 9 -20.78 -26.12 -25.82
CA HIS A 9 -19.39 -25.96 -26.27
C HIS A 9 -18.95 -26.86 -27.44
N ALA A 10 -19.86 -27.63 -28.02
CA ALA A 10 -19.58 -28.46 -29.19
C ALA A 10 -19.46 -27.62 -30.47
N ARG A 11 -18.54 -28.03 -31.36
CA ARG A 11 -18.33 -27.44 -32.69
C ARG A 11 -19.41 -27.91 -33.66
N CYS A 12 -20.04 -26.96 -34.34
CA CYS A 12 -21.12 -27.22 -35.28
C CYS A 12 -21.05 -26.29 -36.50
N ALA A 13 -21.67 -26.70 -37.60
CA ALA A 13 -21.90 -25.86 -38.78
C ALA A 13 -23.37 -25.45 -38.83
N VAL A 14 -23.62 -24.14 -38.99
CA VAL A 14 -24.95 -23.56 -39.20
C VAL A 14 -25.17 -23.36 -40.69
N ALA A 15 -26.20 -24.04 -41.24
CA ALA A 15 -26.49 -24.02 -42.67
C ALA A 15 -26.57 -22.59 -43.24
N LYS A 16 -25.69 -22.29 -44.21
CA LYS A 16 -25.52 -20.99 -44.90
C LYS A 16 -24.90 -19.84 -44.09
N LEU A 17 -24.44 -20.04 -42.84
CA LEU A 17 -23.83 -18.97 -42.03
C LEU A 17 -22.37 -19.24 -41.64
N GLY A 18 -21.98 -20.51 -41.47
CA GLY A 18 -20.58 -20.91 -41.20
C GLY A 18 -20.45 -21.90 -40.05
N ALA A 19 -19.21 -22.19 -39.67
CA ALA A 19 -18.89 -22.93 -38.45
C ALA A 19 -19.02 -22.05 -37.20
N GLY A 20 -19.16 -22.69 -36.05
CA GLY A 20 -19.30 -22.04 -34.75
C GLY A 20 -19.40 -23.02 -33.58
N GLU A 21 -19.67 -22.47 -32.40
CA GLU A 21 -19.74 -23.16 -31.11
C GLU A 21 -21.12 -23.01 -30.47
N VAL A 22 -21.66 -24.09 -29.92
CA VAL A 22 -22.96 -24.10 -29.24
C VAL A 22 -22.88 -23.50 -27.83
N LEU A 23 -23.41 -22.29 -27.63
CA LEU A 23 -23.41 -21.60 -26.34
C LEU A 23 -24.76 -21.61 -25.60
N PHE A 24 -25.83 -22.09 -26.23
CA PHE A 24 -27.14 -22.22 -25.59
C PHE A 24 -27.94 -23.38 -26.19
N VAL A 25 -28.58 -24.21 -25.37
CA VAL A 25 -29.55 -25.24 -25.80
C VAL A 25 -30.76 -25.17 -24.86
N GLY A 26 -31.92 -24.73 -25.35
CA GLY A 26 -33.08 -24.53 -24.48
C GLY A 26 -34.33 -23.94 -25.15
N GLN A 27 -35.34 -23.64 -24.33
CA GLN A 27 -36.55 -22.93 -24.79
C GLN A 27 -36.31 -21.42 -24.76
N THR A 28 -36.90 -20.68 -25.70
CA THR A 28 -36.74 -19.22 -25.84
C THR A 28 -38.05 -18.46 -25.70
N SER A 29 -38.03 -17.24 -25.17
CA SER A 29 -39.24 -16.42 -25.01
C SER A 29 -39.80 -15.88 -26.34
N PHE A 30 -38.98 -15.78 -27.40
CA PHE A 30 -39.42 -15.24 -28.69
C PHE A 30 -40.17 -16.28 -29.57
N ALA A 31 -39.96 -17.58 -29.34
CA ALA A 31 -40.65 -18.65 -30.07
C ALA A 31 -40.61 -19.99 -29.31
N PRO A 32 -41.71 -20.76 -29.27
CA PRO A 32 -41.80 -22.01 -28.50
C PRO A 32 -40.95 -23.15 -29.09
N GLY A 33 -40.71 -24.19 -28.27
CA GLY A 33 -39.92 -25.37 -28.62
C GLY A 33 -38.40 -25.17 -28.42
N LEU A 34 -37.62 -26.23 -28.66
CA LEU A 34 -36.17 -26.24 -28.47
C LEU A 34 -35.44 -25.41 -29.54
N TRP A 35 -34.51 -24.56 -29.11
CA TRP A 35 -33.60 -23.77 -29.93
C TRP A 35 -32.16 -23.98 -29.47
N VAL A 36 -31.24 -23.77 -30.40
CA VAL A 36 -29.80 -23.74 -30.14
C VAL A 36 -29.27 -22.35 -30.49
N GLY A 37 -28.54 -21.73 -29.55
CA GLY A 37 -27.78 -20.52 -29.75
C GLY A 37 -26.33 -20.87 -30.08
N VAL A 38 -25.82 -20.33 -31.19
CA VAL A 38 -24.47 -20.58 -31.70
C VAL A 38 -23.72 -19.25 -31.82
N GLN A 39 -22.48 -19.21 -31.33
CA GLN A 39 -21.51 -18.21 -31.73
C GLN A 39 -20.79 -18.71 -32.98
N LEU A 40 -20.93 -18.00 -34.09
CA LEU A 40 -20.23 -18.29 -35.34
C LEU A 40 -18.77 -17.81 -35.25
N ASP A 41 -17.89 -18.39 -36.05
CA ASP A 41 -16.48 -17.96 -36.14
C ASP A 41 -16.31 -16.63 -36.92
N ALA A 42 -17.37 -16.17 -37.60
CA ALA A 42 -17.38 -15.02 -38.51
C ALA A 42 -18.61 -14.13 -38.28
N PRO A 43 -18.56 -12.82 -38.64
CA PRO A 43 -19.61 -11.82 -38.39
C PRO A 43 -20.86 -11.96 -39.30
N ASN A 44 -21.33 -13.20 -39.53
CA ASN A 44 -22.48 -13.57 -40.36
C ASN A 44 -23.77 -13.82 -39.55
N GLY A 45 -23.70 -13.71 -38.23
CA GLY A 45 -24.80 -13.85 -37.29
C GLY A 45 -25.83 -12.72 -37.36
N LYS A 46 -26.85 -12.82 -36.51
CA LYS A 46 -28.04 -11.95 -36.52
C LYS A 46 -28.27 -11.22 -35.21
N ASN A 47 -27.42 -11.45 -34.21
CA ASN A 47 -27.46 -10.84 -32.88
C ASN A 47 -26.10 -10.99 -32.17
N ASP A 48 -26.06 -10.51 -30.93
CA ASP A 48 -24.97 -10.55 -29.95
C ASP A 48 -25.19 -11.63 -28.85
N GLY A 49 -26.03 -12.63 -29.12
CA GLY A 49 -26.54 -13.58 -28.13
C GLY A 49 -27.82 -13.13 -27.40
N SER A 50 -28.40 -11.98 -27.78
CA SER A 50 -29.71 -11.50 -27.30
C SER A 50 -30.79 -11.45 -28.39
N VAL A 51 -32.06 -11.60 -28.00
CA VAL A 51 -33.24 -11.45 -28.89
C VAL A 51 -34.36 -10.77 -28.11
N GLN A 52 -34.96 -9.72 -28.71
CA GLN A 52 -36.06 -8.94 -28.11
C GLN A 52 -35.73 -8.42 -26.69
N GLY A 53 -34.49 -7.99 -26.46
CA GLY A 53 -34.01 -7.47 -25.17
C GLY A 53 -33.70 -8.54 -24.11
N LYS A 54 -33.96 -9.82 -24.37
CA LYS A 54 -33.54 -10.92 -23.50
C LYS A 54 -32.26 -11.58 -24.02
N ARG A 55 -31.22 -11.59 -23.19
CA ARG A 55 -29.95 -12.29 -23.46
C ARG A 55 -30.04 -13.77 -23.08
N TYR A 56 -29.36 -14.63 -23.84
CA TYR A 56 -29.22 -16.07 -23.56
C TYR A 56 -27.75 -16.51 -23.50
N PHE A 57 -26.88 -15.86 -24.28
CA PHE A 57 -25.43 -15.99 -24.21
C PHE A 57 -24.77 -14.64 -24.55
N HIS A 58 -23.46 -14.52 -24.39
CA HIS A 58 -22.69 -13.33 -24.75
C HIS A 58 -21.82 -13.63 -25.97
N THR A 59 -21.88 -12.76 -26.98
CA THR A 59 -20.92 -12.74 -28.10
C THR A 59 -20.91 -11.36 -28.75
N GLN A 60 -20.01 -11.11 -29.70
CA GLN A 60 -19.92 -9.83 -30.41
C GLN A 60 -21.12 -9.60 -31.34
N ASP A 61 -21.43 -8.35 -31.69
CA ASP A 61 -22.52 -8.05 -32.64
C ASP A 61 -22.30 -8.79 -33.97
N ARG A 62 -23.36 -9.46 -34.44
CA ARG A 62 -23.37 -10.34 -35.63
C ARG A 62 -22.50 -11.59 -35.51
N TYR A 63 -22.13 -12.06 -34.32
CA TYR A 63 -21.55 -13.40 -34.15
C TYR A 63 -22.59 -14.41 -33.64
N GLY A 64 -23.67 -13.96 -32.99
CA GLY A 64 -24.72 -14.83 -32.44
C GLY A 64 -25.82 -15.17 -33.45
N VAL A 65 -26.29 -16.42 -33.43
CA VAL A 65 -27.51 -16.86 -34.14
C VAL A 65 -28.29 -17.89 -33.34
N PHE A 66 -29.62 -17.85 -33.44
CA PHE A 66 -30.50 -18.91 -32.93
C PHE A 66 -31.08 -19.73 -34.09
N VAL A 67 -30.97 -21.05 -34.00
CA VAL A 67 -31.46 -22.01 -34.98
C VAL A 67 -32.15 -23.20 -34.32
N ARG A 68 -32.87 -24.02 -35.09
CA ARG A 68 -33.37 -25.31 -34.60
C ARG A 68 -32.24 -26.35 -34.61
N PRO A 69 -32.28 -27.39 -33.73
CA PRO A 69 -31.32 -28.49 -33.79
C PRO A 69 -31.23 -29.17 -35.19
N SER A 70 -32.31 -29.18 -35.95
CA SER A 70 -32.37 -29.69 -37.33
C SER A 70 -31.75 -28.78 -38.40
N GLN A 71 -31.06 -27.71 -37.99
CA GLN A 71 -30.34 -26.77 -38.87
C GLN A 71 -28.84 -26.70 -38.52
N LEU A 72 -28.38 -27.64 -37.68
CA LEU A 72 -27.00 -27.84 -37.27
C LEU A 72 -26.46 -29.14 -37.85
N GLU A 73 -25.24 -29.08 -38.35
CA GLU A 73 -24.42 -30.25 -38.67
C GLU A 73 -23.30 -30.31 -37.63
N MET A 74 -23.30 -31.35 -36.79
CA MET A 74 -22.28 -31.54 -35.75
C MET A 74 -21.01 -32.11 -36.37
N ALA A 75 -19.84 -31.59 -36.00
CA ALA A 75 -18.57 -32.22 -36.37
C ALA A 75 -18.34 -33.48 -35.51
N PRO A 76 -17.80 -34.58 -36.06
CA PRO A 76 -17.39 -35.73 -35.26
C PRO A 76 -16.12 -35.41 -34.47
N ASP A 77 -16.04 -35.89 -33.23
CA ASP A 77 -14.93 -35.60 -32.32
C ASP A 77 -13.59 -36.20 -32.81
N ALA A 78 -12.53 -35.41 -32.66
CA ALA A 78 -11.14 -35.86 -32.66
C ALA A 78 -10.45 -35.29 -31.41
N ALA A 79 -9.72 -36.13 -30.68
CA ALA A 79 -9.09 -35.74 -29.42
C ALA A 79 -7.93 -34.73 -29.63
N PRO A 80 -7.67 -33.82 -28.67
CA PRO A 80 -6.81 -32.66 -28.87
C PRO A 80 -5.31 -32.96 -28.66
N ALA A 81 -4.47 -32.10 -29.23
CA ALA A 81 -3.05 -32.01 -28.92
C ALA A 81 -2.64 -30.54 -28.65
N SER A 82 -1.99 -30.34 -27.49
CA SER A 82 -1.10 -29.25 -27.07
C SER A 82 -1.49 -27.75 -27.19
N ALA A 83 -1.19 -27.04 -26.09
CA ALA A 83 -0.80 -25.62 -25.97
C ALA A 83 -1.86 -24.49 -26.12
N PRO A 84 -2.22 -23.79 -25.03
CA PRO A 84 -2.83 -22.45 -25.06
C PRO A 84 -1.78 -21.33 -25.01
N ARG A 85 -2.14 -20.11 -25.47
CA ARG A 85 -1.31 -18.91 -25.22
C ARG A 85 -2.13 -17.61 -25.07
N THR A 86 -2.33 -17.20 -23.82
CA THR A 86 -2.45 -15.82 -23.28
C THR A 86 -3.48 -14.79 -23.80
N GLN A 87 -4.03 -14.05 -22.83
CA GLN A 87 -4.38 -12.61 -22.86
C GLN A 87 -5.70 -12.14 -23.55
N PRO A 88 -6.29 -10.97 -23.18
CA PRO A 88 -6.91 -10.73 -21.87
C PRO A 88 -8.24 -9.90 -21.97
N ARG A 89 -8.75 -9.40 -20.82
CA ARG A 89 -9.37 -8.06 -20.57
C ARG A 89 -10.76 -7.99 -19.90
N THR A 90 -10.78 -7.23 -18.79
CA THR A 90 -11.78 -6.21 -18.37
C THR A 90 -13.19 -6.56 -17.85
N ALA A 91 -13.45 -6.05 -16.65
CA ALA A 91 -14.60 -5.21 -16.23
C ALA A 91 -15.97 -5.82 -15.85
N ARG A 92 -16.28 -5.71 -14.54
CA ARG A 92 -17.39 -4.93 -13.95
C ARG A 92 -18.80 -5.00 -14.62
N VAL A 93 -19.80 -5.55 -13.92
CA VAL A 93 -20.98 -4.83 -13.36
C VAL A 93 -22.02 -5.81 -12.75
N ALA A 94 -22.78 -5.30 -11.78
CA ALA A 94 -23.63 -5.99 -10.82
C ALA A 94 -25.00 -6.56 -11.29
N ASP A 95 -25.41 -7.63 -10.58
CA ASP A 95 -26.70 -7.86 -9.90
C ASP A 95 -28.06 -8.17 -10.59
N ALA A 96 -28.87 -8.88 -9.76
CA ALA A 96 -30.34 -8.90 -9.66
C ALA A 96 -31.20 -9.82 -10.59
N PRO A 97 -32.39 -10.29 -10.13
CA PRO A 97 -32.75 -10.74 -8.77
C PRO A 97 -33.78 -11.93 -8.69
N GLU A 98 -34.24 -12.25 -7.47
CA GLU A 98 -35.52 -12.92 -7.10
C GLU A 98 -35.73 -14.44 -7.37
N ALA A 99 -36.42 -15.25 -6.54
CA ALA A 99 -37.11 -14.98 -5.25
C ALA A 99 -37.54 -16.25 -4.47
N ARG A 100 -37.69 -16.11 -3.12
CA ARG A 100 -38.65 -16.78 -2.18
C ARG A 100 -38.60 -18.32 -1.98
N ALA A 101 -39.00 -18.89 -0.83
CA ALA A 101 -39.29 -18.39 0.54
C ALA A 101 -39.55 -19.55 1.52
N ARG A 102 -39.52 -19.31 2.85
CA ARG A 102 -40.51 -19.84 3.84
C ARG A 102 -40.41 -19.18 5.23
N THR A 103 -41.42 -19.39 6.08
CA THR A 103 -41.75 -18.61 7.28
C THR A 103 -42.04 -19.44 8.52
N VAL A 104 -41.72 -18.94 9.71
CA VAL A 104 -42.49 -19.11 10.97
C VAL A 104 -42.42 -17.79 11.78
N ALA A 105 -43.35 -17.50 12.70
CA ALA A 105 -43.47 -16.18 13.35
C ALA A 105 -44.10 -16.19 14.77
N ALA A 106 -43.77 -15.20 15.61
CA ALA A 106 -44.59 -14.56 16.66
C ALA A 106 -43.76 -13.55 17.51
N GLY A 107 -44.23 -12.37 17.94
CA GLY A 107 -45.38 -11.57 17.45
C GLY A 107 -45.94 -10.50 18.43
N ARG A 108 -46.44 -9.38 17.88
CA ARG A 108 -47.33 -8.33 18.49
C ARG A 108 -46.66 -7.38 19.51
N THR A 109 -47.07 -6.12 19.73
CA THR A 109 -48.20 -5.24 19.27
C THR A 109 -47.66 -3.89 18.73
N GLY A 110 -48.37 -2.99 18.03
CA GLY A 110 -49.76 -2.94 17.53
C GLY A 110 -50.53 -1.66 17.91
N ILE A 111 -50.75 -0.72 16.96
CA ILE A 111 -51.86 0.27 16.77
C ILE A 111 -51.52 1.17 15.54
N SER A 112 -52.47 1.87 14.92
CA SER A 112 -52.47 2.17 13.46
C SER A 112 -52.74 3.63 13.03
N ALA A 113 -52.05 4.06 11.95
CA ALA A 113 -52.53 4.90 10.80
C ALA A 113 -52.97 6.37 11.04
N PRO A 114 -53.21 7.22 9.99
CA PRO A 114 -52.91 7.10 8.54
C PRO A 114 -52.17 8.34 7.91
N SER A 115 -51.98 8.34 6.58
CA SER A 115 -51.74 9.53 5.73
C SER A 115 -53.11 10.11 5.24
N GLU A 116 -53.30 11.25 4.55
CA GLU A 116 -52.76 11.72 3.25
C GLU A 116 -52.92 13.26 3.03
N SER A 117 -52.53 13.77 1.85
CA SER A 117 -52.43 15.18 1.41
C SER A 117 -53.76 15.93 1.09
N PRO A 118 -53.70 17.26 0.81
CA PRO A 118 -54.25 17.71 -0.49
C PRO A 118 -53.58 18.96 -1.18
N THR A 119 -53.44 18.86 -2.51
CA THR A 119 -53.91 19.74 -3.63
C THR A 119 -53.83 21.30 -3.59
N ALA A 120 -53.66 21.93 -4.76
CA ALA A 120 -53.55 23.39 -4.97
C ALA A 120 -54.62 24.01 -5.93
N ALA A 121 -54.90 25.33 -5.79
CA ALA A 121 -55.63 26.20 -6.76
C ALA A 121 -55.55 27.71 -6.38
N ARG A 122 -56.04 28.71 -7.14
CA ARG A 122 -55.80 29.13 -8.55
C ARG A 122 -56.51 30.50 -8.83
N SER A 123 -55.98 31.31 -9.77
CA SER A 123 -56.63 32.45 -10.51
C SER A 123 -56.57 33.86 -9.88
N ALA A 124 -56.73 35.00 -10.60
CA ALA A 124 -56.40 35.44 -11.98
C ALA A 124 -56.91 36.90 -12.22
N ARG A 125 -56.31 37.70 -13.14
CA ARG A 125 -57.00 38.55 -14.18
C ARG A 125 -56.10 39.57 -14.94
N ILE A 126 -56.23 39.55 -16.28
CA ILE A 126 -56.35 40.67 -17.25
C ILE A 126 -55.24 41.77 -17.36
N GLY A 127 -54.70 41.96 -18.58
CA GLY A 127 -53.94 43.15 -19.04
C GLY A 127 -53.38 42.94 -20.47
N ALA A 128 -53.30 43.98 -21.32
CA ALA A 128 -52.98 43.81 -22.77
C ALA A 128 -52.07 44.90 -23.39
N LEU A 129 -51.58 44.63 -24.62
CA LEU A 129 -50.70 45.47 -25.50
C LEU A 129 -49.23 45.55 -25.02
N ARG A 130 -48.18 45.65 -25.86
CA ARG A 130 -48.04 46.18 -27.25
C ARG A 130 -46.82 45.56 -27.99
N LYS A 131 -46.70 45.79 -29.32
CA LYS A 131 -45.60 45.42 -30.27
C LYS A 131 -45.47 46.57 -31.31
N PRO A 132 -44.59 46.58 -32.36
CA PRO A 132 -43.35 45.81 -32.66
C PRO A 132 -42.18 46.67 -33.23
N ALA A 133 -41.04 46.02 -33.56
CA ALA A 133 -40.12 46.20 -34.74
C ALA A 133 -38.71 45.65 -34.38
N GLY A 134 -37.88 44.99 -35.21
CA GLY A 134 -37.92 44.48 -36.59
C GLY A 134 -36.46 44.21 -37.05
N ALA A 135 -36.08 43.32 -38.00
CA ALA A 135 -36.80 42.31 -38.78
C ALA A 135 -35.81 41.23 -39.36
N SER A 136 -36.28 40.34 -40.25
CA SER A 136 -35.51 39.37 -41.09
C SER A 136 -36.24 39.27 -42.47
N PRO A 137 -36.10 38.28 -43.41
CA PRO A 137 -35.27 37.06 -43.57
C PRO A 137 -34.22 37.24 -44.72
N SER A 138 -33.68 36.32 -45.55
CA SER A 138 -33.89 34.90 -45.97
C SER A 138 -32.51 34.27 -46.37
N VAL A 139 -32.27 32.95 -46.55
CA VAL A 139 -33.06 31.72 -46.84
C VAL A 139 -33.37 31.47 -48.34
N LEU A 140 -33.49 30.17 -48.73
CA LEU A 140 -33.79 29.55 -50.05
C LEU A 140 -32.55 29.20 -50.92
N GLN A 141 -32.45 28.06 -51.65
CA GLN A 141 -33.29 26.83 -51.71
C GLN A 141 -32.56 25.57 -52.30
N ARG A 142 -32.77 24.40 -51.66
CA ARG A 142 -33.31 23.13 -52.23
C ARG A 142 -32.81 22.55 -53.59
N ALA A 143 -32.23 21.32 -53.57
CA ALA A 143 -32.62 20.17 -54.42
C ALA A 143 -31.82 18.87 -54.07
N GLN A 144 -32.27 17.70 -54.55
CA GLN A 144 -31.59 16.38 -54.45
C GLN A 144 -31.39 15.80 -55.88
N ARG A 145 -30.33 14.99 -56.10
CA ARG A 145 -30.36 13.64 -56.75
C ARG A 145 -29.01 13.13 -57.30
N ILE A 146 -28.71 11.86 -56.97
CA ILE A 146 -28.14 10.79 -57.82
C ILE A 146 -26.66 10.89 -58.29
N ASP A 147 -25.92 9.81 -58.06
CA ASP A 147 -24.57 9.42 -58.56
C ASP A 147 -24.50 9.24 -60.11
N PRO A 148 -23.35 9.00 -60.79
CA PRO A 148 -22.05 8.55 -60.25
C PRO A 148 -20.75 9.07 -60.92
N ALA A 149 -19.63 8.69 -60.31
CA ALA A 149 -18.37 8.20 -60.91
C ALA A 149 -17.50 9.03 -61.92
N ARG A 150 -16.19 8.82 -61.74
CA ARG A 150 -15.07 8.81 -62.71
C ARG A 150 -14.38 10.11 -63.20
N ASP A 151 -13.08 10.11 -62.87
CA ASP A 151 -11.91 10.27 -63.75
C ASP A 151 -11.50 11.64 -64.36
N ALA A 152 -10.17 11.83 -64.33
CA ALA A 152 -9.30 12.50 -65.30
C ALA A 152 -9.06 14.04 -65.27
N GLN A 153 -7.87 14.37 -64.75
CA GLN A 153 -6.80 15.12 -65.44
C GLN A 153 -6.83 16.66 -65.61
N GLN A 154 -5.86 17.27 -64.91
CA GLN A 154 -4.76 18.11 -65.44
C GLN A 154 -5.02 19.53 -66.03
N GLY A 155 -4.38 20.51 -65.37
CA GLY A 155 -3.84 21.72 -66.01
C GLY A 155 -4.76 22.95 -66.01
N ALA A 156 -4.24 24.18 -66.01
CA ALA A 156 -2.87 24.65 -65.74
C ALA A 156 -2.89 26.12 -65.28
N THR A 157 -1.80 26.60 -64.65
CA THR A 157 -1.66 28.01 -64.23
C THR A 157 -1.32 28.92 -65.42
N PRO A 158 -1.56 30.24 -65.28
CA PRO A 158 -0.45 31.13 -64.86
C PRO A 158 -0.87 32.09 -63.73
N THR A 159 0.05 32.76 -63.02
CA THR A 159 0.59 34.08 -63.42
C THR A 159 1.91 34.44 -62.69
N ARG A 160 2.71 35.26 -63.37
CA ARG A 160 3.93 36.02 -62.96
C ARG A 160 3.81 36.72 -61.57
N THR A 161 4.85 37.06 -60.80
CA THR A 161 6.33 37.08 -61.03
C THR A 161 7.15 37.15 -59.71
N ALA A 162 8.44 36.74 -59.77
CA ALA A 162 9.60 37.26 -59.00
C ALA A 162 9.74 37.08 -57.46
N ARG A 163 10.41 35.97 -57.08
CA ARG A 163 11.59 35.79 -56.16
C ARG A 163 12.23 37.01 -55.42
N PRO A 164 13.08 36.81 -54.36
CA PRO A 164 13.40 35.57 -53.58
C PRO A 164 13.60 35.77 -52.04
N THR A 165 14.10 34.71 -51.36
CA THR A 165 14.66 34.60 -49.98
C THR A 165 13.68 34.43 -48.80
N ALA A 166 13.92 33.54 -47.81
CA ALA A 166 14.82 32.36 -47.73
C ALA A 166 14.44 31.41 -46.56
N VAL A 167 15.08 30.22 -46.52
CA VAL A 167 15.23 29.26 -45.38
C VAL A 167 14.02 28.39 -44.94
N THR A 168 14.15 27.09 -45.20
CA THR A 168 13.52 25.88 -44.59
C THR A 168 14.49 25.25 -43.54
N PRO A 169 14.32 24.04 -42.92
CA PRO A 169 13.33 22.94 -43.04
C PRO A 169 12.70 22.60 -41.64
N SER A 170 12.29 21.39 -41.18
CA SER A 170 12.27 20.01 -41.73
C SER A 170 11.29 19.07 -40.97
N ARG A 171 10.50 18.26 -41.70
CA ARG A 171 9.97 16.89 -41.39
C ARG A 171 9.11 16.47 -42.61
N LEU A 172 8.95 15.19 -43.01
CA LEU A 172 9.40 13.90 -42.47
C LEU A 172 9.50 12.83 -43.60
N GLN A 173 9.94 11.62 -43.23
CA GLN A 173 9.67 10.30 -43.85
C GLN A 173 10.51 9.77 -45.04
N THR A 174 10.71 8.45 -44.94
CA THR A 174 11.36 7.42 -45.78
C THR A 174 10.31 6.78 -46.74
N PRO A 175 10.53 5.64 -47.46
CA PRO A 175 11.72 4.76 -47.62
C PRO A 175 12.07 4.40 -49.10
N GLY A 176 13.02 3.49 -49.34
CA GLY A 176 12.95 2.62 -50.53
C GLY A 176 14.23 2.14 -51.24
N ARG A 177 14.92 1.12 -50.68
CA ARG A 177 15.47 -0.07 -51.39
C ARG A 177 16.33 0.12 -52.68
N LEU A 178 17.64 -0.22 -52.62
CA LEU A 178 18.27 -1.34 -53.37
C LEU A 178 19.82 -1.39 -53.28
N ALA A 179 20.33 -2.48 -52.67
CA ALA A 179 21.40 -3.41 -53.10
C ALA A 179 22.82 -2.97 -53.62
N LEU A 180 23.78 -3.89 -53.39
CA LEU A 180 25.13 -4.07 -53.99
C LEU A 180 26.27 -3.07 -53.67
N GLY A 181 27.07 -3.42 -52.65
CA GLY A 181 28.39 -4.05 -52.85
C GLY A 181 29.55 -3.31 -53.56
N THR A 182 30.50 -2.82 -52.74
CA THR A 182 31.99 -2.97 -52.85
C THR A 182 32.76 -2.50 -54.11
N PRO A 183 34.12 -2.32 -54.07
CA PRO A 183 35.07 -2.31 -52.94
C PRO A 183 36.02 -1.07 -52.85
N ARG A 184 36.96 -1.16 -51.90
CA ARG A 184 38.07 -0.25 -51.50
C ARG A 184 39.09 0.16 -52.58
N THR A 185 39.88 1.20 -52.25
CA THR A 185 41.28 1.52 -52.68
C THR A 185 41.51 1.98 -54.14
N ALA A 186 42.48 2.84 -54.51
CA ALA A 186 43.54 3.59 -53.79
C ALA A 186 43.90 4.90 -54.56
N ARG A 187 44.10 6.07 -53.91
CA ARG A 187 45.38 6.68 -53.41
C ARG A 187 46.31 7.34 -54.46
N GLY A 188 46.45 8.67 -54.40
CA GLY A 188 47.52 9.49 -55.01
C GLY A 188 47.15 10.17 -56.34
N ALA A 189 47.82 11.25 -56.80
CA ALA A 189 48.89 12.10 -56.23
C ALA A 189 49.15 13.30 -57.19
N ALA A 190 49.81 14.43 -56.88
CA ALA A 190 50.22 15.09 -55.63
C ALA A 190 50.74 16.53 -55.96
N VAL A 191 50.82 17.46 -54.99
CA VAL A 191 51.50 18.78 -55.13
C VAL A 191 52.35 19.09 -53.87
N GLY A 192 53.53 19.68 -54.08
CA GLY A 192 54.43 20.26 -53.05
C GLY A 192 55.01 21.60 -53.56
N PRO A 193 56.13 22.17 -53.02
CA PRO A 193 57.16 21.56 -52.18
C PRO A 193 57.55 22.41 -50.92
N ALA A 194 58.76 22.18 -50.37
CA ALA A 194 59.36 22.84 -49.17
C ALA A 194 60.33 24.00 -49.56
N ARG A 195 61.16 24.68 -48.72
CA ARG A 195 62.04 24.17 -47.62
C ARG A 195 62.75 25.24 -46.75
N ALA A 196 62.75 24.99 -45.43
CA ALA A 196 63.76 25.23 -44.34
C ALA A 196 64.36 26.60 -43.93
N THR A 197 64.34 26.80 -42.60
CA THR A 197 65.49 26.70 -41.67
C THR A 197 65.08 25.80 -40.47
N GLY A 198 65.90 25.27 -39.55
CA GLY A 198 67.36 25.28 -39.30
C GLY A 198 67.74 24.31 -38.13
N THR A 199 69.02 24.18 -37.75
CA THR A 199 69.59 23.38 -36.61
C THR A 199 71.10 23.72 -36.44
N PRO A 200 71.95 23.18 -35.52
CA PRO A 200 71.88 22.05 -34.54
C PRO A 200 71.86 22.52 -33.05
N GLY A 201 72.12 21.76 -31.96
CA GLY A 201 72.29 20.30 -31.69
C GLY A 201 73.38 19.95 -30.63
N SER A 202 73.40 18.70 -30.11
CA SER A 202 74.26 18.14 -29.02
C SER A 202 74.05 18.69 -27.58
N ALA A 203 74.14 17.92 -26.48
CA ALA A 203 74.15 16.47 -26.17
C ALA A 203 73.91 16.30 -24.62
N ALA A 204 73.94 15.16 -23.89
CA ALA A 204 74.24 13.73 -24.14
C ALA A 204 73.65 12.82 -23.01
N ARG A 205 73.59 11.49 -23.24
CA ARG A 205 73.58 10.33 -22.28
C ARG A 205 72.58 10.22 -21.10
N VAL A 206 71.91 9.05 -21.03
CA VAL A 206 71.65 8.13 -19.87
C VAL A 206 71.09 8.76 -18.57
N GLY A 207 70.01 8.30 -17.93
CA GLY A 207 69.22 7.04 -17.93
C GLY A 207 68.57 6.89 -16.53
N ALA A 208 67.72 5.94 -16.15
CA ALA A 208 67.09 4.81 -16.84
C ALA A 208 65.77 4.42 -16.11
N THR A 209 65.08 3.39 -16.59
CA THR A 209 63.95 2.68 -15.92
C THR A 209 64.48 1.56 -14.99
N PRO A 210 63.66 0.63 -14.42
CA PRO A 210 62.38 0.79 -13.67
C PRO A 210 62.33 0.00 -12.34
N GLY A 211 61.33 0.32 -11.49
CA GLY A 211 60.39 -0.68 -10.92
C GLY A 211 60.76 -1.62 -9.75
N SER A 212 59.70 -2.28 -9.28
CA SER A 212 59.64 -3.58 -8.57
C SER A 212 59.94 -3.71 -7.06
N MET A 213 58.97 -4.31 -6.36
CA MET A 213 59.06 -5.21 -5.18
C MET A 213 59.78 -4.77 -3.89
N ALA A 214 58.93 -4.64 -2.85
CA ALA A 214 59.06 -5.15 -1.48
C ALA A 214 60.34 -5.91 -1.03
N ALA A 215 60.71 -5.72 0.26
CA ALA A 215 60.59 -6.81 1.25
C ALA A 215 60.74 -6.38 2.74
N LYS A 216 59.94 -7.07 3.58
CA LYS A 216 60.28 -7.60 4.92
C LYS A 216 60.34 -6.73 6.20
N ALA A 217 60.03 -7.43 7.29
CA ALA A 217 60.38 -7.22 8.71
C ALA A 217 59.63 -6.13 9.50
N ALA A 218 58.71 -6.60 10.35
CA ALA A 218 58.30 -5.97 11.61
C ALA A 218 59.35 -6.27 12.73
N PRO A 219 59.20 -5.89 14.01
CA PRO A 219 58.04 -5.25 14.67
C PRO A 219 58.39 -4.12 15.68
N LEU A 220 57.42 -3.80 16.56
CA LEU A 220 57.52 -3.17 17.90
C LEU A 220 57.25 -1.66 18.07
N SER A 221 56.08 -1.39 18.67
CA SER A 221 55.79 -0.47 19.80
C SER A 221 56.69 0.76 20.09
N GLY A 222 56.07 1.95 20.20
CA GLY A 222 56.68 3.08 20.91
C GLY A 222 55.86 4.39 20.88
N THR A 223 55.24 4.74 22.01
CA THR A 223 54.84 6.12 22.38
C THR A 223 55.84 6.66 23.43
N PRO A 224 55.85 7.96 23.82
CA PRO A 224 55.26 9.17 23.23
C PRO A 224 56.29 10.34 23.09
N SER A 225 55.78 11.57 22.90
CA SER A 225 56.31 12.84 23.45
C SER A 225 56.97 13.87 22.50
N ALA A 226 56.75 15.14 22.86
CA ALA A 226 56.90 16.37 22.08
C ALA A 226 58.33 16.92 21.93
N ARG A 227 58.54 17.78 20.89
CA ARG A 227 58.97 19.20 21.05
C ARG A 227 58.90 19.99 19.73
N ALA A 228 58.68 21.31 19.80
CA ALA A 228 58.85 22.26 18.69
C ALA A 228 60.31 22.81 18.63
N PRO A 229 60.75 23.53 17.57
CA PRO A 229 60.51 25.00 17.53
C PRO A 229 60.45 25.72 16.15
N SER A 230 59.74 26.87 16.13
CA SER A 230 59.96 28.16 15.42
C SER A 230 60.60 28.28 14.01
N ALA A 231 59.92 29.02 13.12
CA ALA A 231 60.50 30.08 12.25
C ALA A 231 59.43 31.11 11.78
N THR A 232 59.84 32.34 11.45
CA THR A 232 59.05 33.52 10.96
C THR A 232 59.75 34.13 9.72
N PRO A 233 59.22 35.09 8.90
CA PRO A 233 58.65 36.40 9.33
C PRO A 233 57.62 37.15 8.42
N SER A 234 57.13 38.32 8.91
CA SER A 234 56.69 39.54 8.17
C SER A 234 55.43 39.50 7.26
N ALA A 235 54.64 40.58 7.11
CA ALA A 235 54.59 41.91 7.77
C ALA A 235 53.17 42.55 7.68
N ALA A 236 52.92 43.64 8.40
CA ALA A 236 51.65 44.39 8.47
C ALA A 236 51.71 45.78 7.81
N PRO A 237 50.56 46.47 7.65
CA PRO A 237 50.19 47.65 8.48
C PRO A 237 48.72 47.57 8.99
N SER A 238 48.15 48.44 9.85
CA SER A 238 48.60 49.54 10.75
C SER A 238 47.48 49.86 11.78
N ALA A 239 47.70 50.82 12.71
CA ALA A 239 46.73 51.31 13.71
C ALA A 239 46.32 52.79 13.50
N PRO A 240 45.34 53.32 14.25
CA PRO A 240 45.65 54.10 15.49
C PRO A 240 44.61 53.88 16.64
N ALA A 241 44.75 54.39 17.87
CA ALA A 241 45.88 54.78 18.73
C ALA A 241 45.39 54.89 20.21
N VAL A 242 46.30 54.96 21.19
CA VAL A 242 46.01 54.91 22.66
C VAL A 242 45.84 56.32 23.27
N PRO A 243 45.26 56.47 24.48
CA PRO A 243 46.12 56.54 25.68
C PRO A 243 45.60 55.82 26.93
N GLU A 244 46.52 55.46 27.83
CA GLU A 244 46.26 54.91 29.18
C GLU A 244 45.95 56.04 30.19
N HIS A 245 45.45 55.71 31.40
CA HIS A 245 46.28 55.87 32.61
C HIS A 245 45.74 55.25 33.92
N ARG A 246 46.63 55.26 34.93
CA ARG A 246 46.57 54.57 36.23
C ARG A 246 45.54 55.14 37.22
N SER A 247 45.14 54.30 38.16
CA SER A 247 44.50 54.68 39.43
C SER A 247 45.52 55.20 40.47
N PRO A 248 45.11 56.15 41.32
CA PRO A 248 45.72 56.42 42.63
C PRO A 248 44.74 56.19 43.80
N THR A 249 45.17 56.51 45.03
CA THR A 249 44.57 56.05 46.29
C THR A 249 43.63 57.04 46.99
N ARG A 250 42.56 56.49 47.60
CA ARG A 250 42.01 56.78 48.95
C ARG A 250 42.25 58.18 49.55
N ASP A 251 41.17 58.95 49.72
CA ASP A 251 40.87 59.69 50.97
C ASP A 251 39.35 60.03 51.07
N ALA A 252 38.89 60.72 52.12
CA ALA A 252 37.54 60.52 52.68
C ALA A 252 36.56 61.73 52.75
N SER A 253 35.27 61.42 52.54
CA SER A 253 34.04 62.09 53.09
C SER A 253 33.71 63.53 52.65
N PRO A 254 32.45 64.04 52.82
CA PRO A 254 31.23 63.40 53.35
C PRO A 254 29.92 63.50 52.49
N LEU A 255 29.00 62.55 52.73
CA LEU A 255 27.51 62.66 52.73
C LEU A 255 26.75 63.46 51.63
N SER A 256 26.09 62.74 50.70
CA SER A 256 24.62 62.81 50.38
C SER A 256 24.29 62.15 49.01
N PRO A 257 23.02 61.76 48.74
CA PRO A 257 22.07 61.02 49.56
C PRO A 257 21.82 59.60 49.02
N VAL A 258 21.70 58.59 49.90
CA VAL A 258 21.79 57.13 49.60
C VAL A 258 20.67 56.53 48.70
N ARG A 259 19.77 57.34 48.12
CA ARG A 259 18.66 56.83 47.29
C ARG A 259 19.06 56.44 45.86
N THR A 260 20.02 57.10 45.23
CA THR A 260 20.43 56.83 43.84
C THR A 260 21.17 55.50 43.67
N ASP A 261 21.99 55.13 44.64
CA ASP A 261 22.90 53.99 44.48
C ASP A 261 22.12 52.68 44.60
N THR A 262 21.04 52.65 45.40
CA THR A 262 20.17 51.47 45.49
C THR A 262 19.23 51.30 44.30
N SER A 263 18.94 52.34 43.52
CA SER A 263 18.23 52.16 42.22
C SER A 263 19.22 51.76 41.13
N ARG A 264 20.42 52.35 41.12
CA ARG A 264 21.50 51.96 40.20
C ARG A 264 21.93 50.51 40.37
N LEU A 265 22.23 50.06 41.59
CA LEU A 265 22.61 48.67 41.86
C LEU A 265 21.47 47.68 41.58
N ARG A 266 20.20 48.07 41.75
CA ARG A 266 19.05 47.25 41.30
C ARG A 266 18.94 47.18 39.78
N ALA A 267 19.20 48.27 39.07
CA ALA A 267 19.23 48.28 37.60
C ALA A 267 20.41 47.47 37.05
N GLU A 268 21.59 47.55 37.67
CA GLU A 268 22.76 46.74 37.32
C GLU A 268 22.53 45.24 37.66
N LEU A 269 21.84 44.92 38.77
CA LEU A 269 21.39 43.54 39.06
C LEU A 269 20.34 43.05 38.05
N ALA A 270 19.33 43.83 37.70
CA ALA A 270 18.33 43.45 36.71
C ALA A 270 18.94 43.27 35.30
N ALA A 271 19.94 44.09 34.94
CA ALA A 271 20.73 43.92 33.72
C ALA A 271 21.55 42.61 33.76
N LEU A 272 22.13 42.26 34.91
CA LEU A 272 22.86 40.99 35.06
C LEU A 272 21.93 39.77 35.09
N GLN A 273 20.74 39.87 35.69
CA GLN A 273 19.72 38.81 35.68
C GLN A 273 19.21 38.56 34.25
N THR A 274 18.82 39.60 33.53
CA THR A 274 18.39 39.47 32.12
C THR A 274 19.53 39.03 31.20
N GLN A 275 20.79 39.38 31.48
CA GLN A 275 21.95 38.80 30.80
C GLN A 275 22.17 37.32 31.13
N LEU A 276 21.91 36.88 32.36
CA LEU A 276 21.99 35.48 32.78
C LEU A 276 20.88 34.65 32.14
N GLU A 277 19.64 35.14 32.09
CA GLU A 277 18.52 34.50 31.39
C GLU A 277 18.76 34.44 29.87
N GLN A 278 19.36 35.49 29.28
CA GLN A 278 19.84 35.45 27.90
C GLN A 278 21.03 34.50 27.69
N ALA A 279 21.84 34.21 28.71
CA ALA A 279 22.91 33.21 28.61
C ALA A 279 22.34 31.79 28.72
N ILE A 280 21.41 31.55 29.65
CA ILE A 280 20.73 30.25 29.85
C ILE A 280 19.91 29.89 28.61
N SER A 281 19.12 30.82 28.06
CA SER A 281 18.36 30.58 26.83
C SER A 281 19.23 30.44 25.57
N ARG A 282 20.44 31.02 25.54
CA ARG A 282 21.44 30.74 24.49
C ARG A 282 22.11 29.37 24.66
N ALA A 283 22.31 28.92 25.91
CA ALA A 283 22.83 27.59 26.21
C ALA A 283 21.82 26.50 25.82
N SER A 284 20.57 26.56 26.32
CA SER A 284 19.55 25.56 25.94
C SER A 284 19.23 25.56 24.44
N ALA A 285 19.31 26.71 23.77
CA ALA A 285 19.22 26.78 22.31
C ALA A 285 20.51 26.36 21.57
N ALA A 286 21.63 26.12 22.26
CA ALA A 286 22.80 25.45 21.71
C ALA A 286 22.72 23.93 21.94
N ASP A 287 22.33 23.51 23.15
CA ASP A 287 22.15 22.11 23.53
C ASP A 287 21.10 21.44 22.64
N ALA A 288 19.91 22.04 22.49
CA ALA A 288 18.86 21.56 21.58
C ALA A 288 19.26 21.58 20.08
N ARG A 289 20.34 22.28 19.70
CA ARG A 289 20.94 22.20 18.36
C ARG A 289 21.99 21.08 18.27
N ALA A 290 22.67 20.74 19.36
CA ALA A 290 23.54 19.58 19.46
C ALA A 290 22.73 18.29 19.42
N ASP A 291 21.69 18.15 20.25
CA ASP A 291 20.77 17.00 20.25
C ASP A 291 20.20 16.75 18.84
N ALA A 292 19.72 17.83 18.20
CA ALA A 292 19.20 17.77 16.83
C ALA A 292 20.28 17.57 15.76
N ALA A 293 21.57 17.76 16.06
CA ALA A 293 22.67 17.39 15.16
C ALA A 293 23.08 15.92 15.35
N GLU A 294 23.09 15.42 16.58
CA GLU A 294 23.38 14.03 16.90
C GLU A 294 22.30 13.10 16.34
N ALA A 295 21.02 13.39 16.57
CA ALA A 295 19.91 12.62 15.97
C ALA A 295 19.93 12.60 14.42
N ARG A 296 20.45 13.66 13.77
CA ARG A 296 20.68 13.68 12.31
C ARG A 296 21.91 12.87 11.91
N ALA A 297 22.97 12.87 12.74
CA ALA A 297 24.17 12.07 12.51
C ALA A 297 23.86 10.57 12.64
N GLU A 298 23.15 10.17 13.68
CA GLU A 298 22.67 8.79 13.91
C GLU A 298 21.80 8.30 12.74
N LYS A 299 20.77 9.08 12.34
CA LYS A 299 19.97 8.73 11.17
C LYS A 299 20.83 8.61 9.90
N SER A 300 21.78 9.52 9.68
CA SER A 300 22.70 9.40 8.54
C SER A 300 23.60 8.16 8.61
N ALA A 301 23.81 7.57 9.80
CA ALA A 301 24.56 6.33 9.97
C ALA A 301 23.68 5.10 9.73
N THR A 302 22.43 5.09 10.21
CA THR A 302 21.47 4.02 9.87
C THR A 302 21.23 3.96 8.37
N ASP A 303 20.99 5.11 7.74
CA ASP A 303 20.70 5.22 6.30
C ASP A 303 21.90 4.73 5.46
N ARG A 304 23.15 5.03 5.87
CA ARG A 304 24.37 4.47 5.26
C ARG A 304 24.44 2.95 5.43
N SER A 305 24.21 2.43 6.64
CA SER A 305 24.28 0.98 6.89
C SER A 305 23.26 0.19 6.07
N ALA A 306 22.06 0.75 5.85
CA ALA A 306 21.06 0.16 4.97
C ALA A 306 21.50 0.18 3.49
N HIS A 307 22.10 1.28 3.02
CA HIS A 307 22.67 1.35 1.68
C HIS A 307 23.85 0.38 1.48
N ASP A 308 24.71 0.19 2.48
CA ASP A 308 25.85 -0.74 2.40
C ASP A 308 25.37 -2.21 2.33
N VAL A 309 24.30 -2.57 3.07
CA VAL A 309 23.66 -3.90 2.97
C VAL A 309 23.01 -4.11 1.61
N LEU A 310 22.17 -3.18 1.14
CA LEU A 310 21.53 -3.26 -0.18
C LEU A 310 22.56 -3.29 -1.33
N ALA A 311 23.71 -2.62 -1.18
CA ALA A 311 24.81 -2.69 -2.14
C ALA A 311 25.51 -4.06 -2.15
N ALA A 312 25.61 -4.74 -1.00
CA ALA A 312 26.13 -6.10 -0.91
C ALA A 312 25.15 -7.12 -1.54
N GLU A 313 23.86 -7.02 -1.24
CA GLU A 313 22.81 -7.87 -1.83
C GLU A 313 22.75 -7.70 -3.36
N LEU A 314 22.81 -6.47 -3.86
CA LEU A 314 22.89 -6.19 -5.31
C LEU A 314 24.18 -6.71 -5.95
N ALA A 315 25.29 -6.79 -5.21
CA ALA A 315 26.53 -7.40 -5.70
C ALA A 315 26.41 -8.93 -5.75
N GLU A 316 25.87 -9.57 -4.71
CA GLU A 316 25.65 -11.01 -4.67
C GLU A 316 24.67 -11.47 -5.77
N ALA A 317 23.52 -10.79 -5.90
CA ALA A 317 22.54 -11.03 -6.96
C ALA A 317 23.15 -10.93 -8.37
N ARG A 318 24.03 -9.95 -8.62
CA ARG A 318 24.78 -9.85 -9.89
C ARG A 318 25.72 -11.04 -10.12
N THR A 319 26.37 -11.56 -9.09
CA THR A 319 27.20 -12.78 -9.24
C THR A 319 26.37 -14.06 -9.42
N ALA A 320 25.15 -14.12 -8.88
CA ALA A 320 24.22 -15.21 -9.14
C ALA A 320 23.73 -15.19 -10.60
N LEU A 321 23.37 -14.00 -11.10
CA LEU A 321 22.93 -13.80 -12.49
C LEU A 321 24.06 -14.12 -13.50
N ALA A 322 25.31 -13.77 -13.17
CA ALA A 322 26.49 -14.16 -13.95
C ALA A 322 26.66 -15.70 -14.02
N LYS A 323 26.58 -16.41 -12.89
CA LYS A 323 26.65 -17.89 -12.87
C LYS A 323 25.54 -18.53 -13.69
N LEU A 324 24.31 -18.03 -13.58
CA LEU A 324 23.16 -18.55 -14.35
C LEU A 324 23.29 -18.29 -15.85
N THR A 325 23.98 -17.22 -16.27
CA THR A 325 24.27 -16.98 -17.69
C THR A 325 25.41 -17.87 -18.19
N ASP A 326 26.51 -18.03 -17.43
CA ASP A 326 27.57 -19.01 -17.74
C ASP A 326 26.99 -20.45 -17.85
N GLU A 327 26.10 -20.84 -16.93
CA GLU A 327 25.43 -22.14 -16.94
C GLU A 327 24.53 -22.29 -18.17
N HIS A 328 23.78 -21.24 -18.55
CA HIS A 328 22.91 -21.25 -19.73
C HIS A 328 23.71 -21.33 -21.05
N GLU A 329 24.80 -20.59 -21.20
CA GLU A 329 25.72 -20.71 -22.35
C GLU A 329 26.35 -22.11 -22.41
N SER A 330 26.70 -22.70 -21.26
CA SER A 330 27.19 -24.09 -21.18
C SER A 330 26.13 -25.16 -21.50
N ALA A 331 24.84 -24.80 -21.42
CA ALA A 331 23.72 -25.66 -21.79
C ALA A 331 23.37 -25.51 -23.28
N GLN A 332 23.41 -24.28 -23.82
CA GLN A 332 23.23 -24.00 -25.25
C GLN A 332 24.29 -24.72 -26.08
N THR A 333 25.58 -24.58 -25.73
CA THR A 333 26.68 -25.27 -26.45
C THR A 333 26.55 -26.79 -26.43
N ARG A 334 26.06 -27.41 -25.35
CA ARG A 334 25.76 -28.85 -25.31
C ARG A 334 24.56 -29.24 -26.18
N LEU A 335 23.56 -28.36 -26.30
CA LEU A 335 22.44 -28.58 -27.22
C LEU A 335 22.91 -28.48 -28.67
N GLU A 336 23.80 -27.53 -28.99
CA GLU A 336 24.45 -27.39 -30.30
C GLU A 336 25.27 -28.65 -30.65
N GLU A 337 26.16 -29.11 -29.75
CA GLU A 337 26.91 -30.37 -29.89
C GLU A 337 26.00 -31.60 -30.10
N LEU A 338 24.87 -31.66 -29.40
CA LEU A 338 23.89 -32.74 -29.56
C LEU A 338 23.11 -32.64 -30.87
N THR A 339 22.82 -31.43 -31.37
CA THR A 339 22.20 -31.25 -32.69
C THR A 339 23.15 -31.58 -33.84
N GLU A 340 24.43 -31.19 -33.76
CA GLU A 340 25.45 -31.62 -34.73
C GLU A 340 25.61 -33.15 -34.73
N GLY A 341 25.61 -33.76 -33.54
CA GLY A 341 25.62 -35.23 -33.39
C GLY A 341 24.38 -35.91 -33.99
N LEU A 342 23.20 -35.30 -33.85
CA LEU A 342 21.96 -35.79 -34.47
C LEU A 342 22.01 -35.66 -36.00
N GLU A 343 22.43 -34.52 -36.53
CA GLU A 343 22.54 -34.27 -37.98
C GLU A 343 23.51 -35.27 -38.62
N MET A 344 24.69 -35.48 -38.03
CA MET A 344 25.64 -36.50 -38.48
C MET A 344 25.05 -37.92 -38.44
N ALA A 345 24.32 -38.29 -37.39
CA ALA A 345 23.66 -39.59 -37.31
C ALA A 345 22.52 -39.74 -38.34
N THR A 346 21.79 -38.68 -38.67
CA THR A 346 20.78 -38.72 -39.75
C THR A 346 21.42 -38.86 -41.13
N LEU A 347 22.57 -38.23 -41.38
CA LEU A 347 23.33 -38.39 -42.62
C LEU A 347 23.90 -39.81 -42.75
N ASP A 348 24.44 -40.40 -41.68
CA ASP A 348 24.92 -41.78 -41.70
C ASP A 348 23.78 -42.79 -41.93
N ARG A 349 22.57 -42.50 -41.42
CA ARG A 349 21.35 -43.27 -41.70
C ARG A 349 20.94 -43.18 -43.18
N GLU A 350 20.83 -41.98 -43.74
CA GLU A 350 20.47 -41.78 -45.15
C GLU A 350 21.51 -42.38 -46.10
N MET A 351 22.79 -42.23 -45.76
CA MET A 351 23.90 -42.88 -46.45
C MET A 351 23.95 -44.41 -46.26
N ALA A 352 23.20 -44.99 -45.32
CA ALA A 352 23.02 -46.44 -45.20
C ALA A 352 21.78 -46.91 -45.98
N GLU A 353 20.70 -46.12 -45.98
CA GLU A 353 19.47 -46.36 -46.72
C GLU A 353 19.71 -46.36 -48.24
N GLU A 354 20.37 -45.35 -48.82
CA GLU A 354 20.74 -45.38 -50.26
C GLU A 354 21.63 -46.59 -50.60
N LYS A 355 22.51 -47.03 -49.69
CA LYS A 355 23.35 -48.22 -49.94
C LYS A 355 22.53 -49.50 -49.92
N ALA A 356 21.51 -49.60 -49.05
CA ALA A 356 20.58 -50.72 -49.04
C ALA A 356 19.75 -50.75 -50.32
N GLU A 357 19.15 -49.62 -50.74
CA GLU A 357 18.37 -49.53 -51.98
C GLU A 357 19.19 -49.89 -53.23
N ASN A 358 20.45 -49.44 -53.32
CA ASN A 358 21.35 -49.82 -54.42
C ASN A 358 21.67 -51.33 -54.41
N LEU A 359 21.93 -51.93 -53.24
CA LEU A 359 22.20 -53.37 -53.13
C LEU A 359 20.94 -54.21 -53.41
N GLU A 360 19.74 -53.74 -53.06
CA GLU A 360 18.48 -54.39 -53.41
C GLU A 360 18.21 -54.32 -54.92
N HIS A 361 18.52 -53.19 -55.57
CA HIS A 361 18.45 -53.05 -57.03
C HIS A 361 19.44 -54.00 -57.74
N GLU A 362 20.71 -54.05 -57.32
CA GLU A 362 21.70 -55.01 -57.83
C GLU A 362 21.20 -56.45 -57.68
N LEU A 363 20.72 -56.81 -56.48
CA LEU A 363 20.18 -58.13 -56.17
C LEU A 363 18.92 -58.48 -56.98
N GLN A 364 18.08 -57.51 -57.34
CA GLN A 364 16.95 -57.76 -58.24
C GLN A 364 17.43 -58.03 -59.68
N THR A 365 18.33 -57.20 -60.23
CA THR A 365 18.87 -57.46 -61.59
C THR A 365 19.60 -58.80 -61.69
N ALA A 366 20.20 -59.27 -60.59
CA ALA A 366 20.82 -60.59 -60.52
C ALA A 366 19.80 -61.75 -60.45
N LYS A 367 18.60 -61.55 -59.88
CA LYS A 367 17.50 -62.53 -59.94
C LYS A 367 16.94 -62.62 -61.36
N ASP A 368 16.65 -61.48 -61.98
CA ASP A 368 16.05 -61.44 -63.31
C ASP A 368 16.91 -62.22 -64.33
N ALA A 369 18.23 -62.02 -64.31
CA ALA A 369 19.19 -62.77 -65.12
C ALA A 369 19.32 -64.26 -64.74
N ALA A 370 19.04 -64.63 -63.49
CA ALA A 370 19.02 -66.03 -63.05
C ALA A 370 17.74 -66.77 -63.48
N GLU A 371 16.62 -66.06 -63.64
CA GLU A 371 15.37 -66.60 -64.18
C GLU A 371 15.49 -66.85 -65.69
N GLU A 372 16.14 -65.95 -66.44
CA GLU A 372 16.47 -66.16 -67.86
C GLU A 372 17.26 -67.47 -68.08
N LEU A 373 18.34 -67.69 -67.32
CA LEU A 373 19.18 -68.89 -67.42
C LEU A 373 18.46 -70.19 -67.01
N GLN A 374 17.47 -70.13 -66.12
CA GLN A 374 16.66 -71.29 -65.75
C GLN A 374 15.74 -71.73 -66.89
N LEU A 375 15.20 -70.78 -67.67
CA LEU A 375 14.36 -71.07 -68.83
C LEU A 375 15.18 -71.70 -69.98
N GLU A 376 16.44 -71.27 -70.18
CA GLU A 376 17.35 -71.91 -71.14
C GLU A 376 17.63 -73.38 -70.79
N LEU A 377 17.89 -73.68 -69.51
CA LEU A 377 18.17 -75.05 -69.04
C LEU A 377 17.00 -76.02 -69.26
N GLN A 378 15.76 -75.57 -69.07
CA GLN A 378 14.56 -76.39 -69.27
C GLN A 378 14.43 -76.82 -70.75
N LEU A 379 14.63 -75.89 -71.69
CA LEU A 379 14.64 -76.17 -73.14
C LEU A 379 15.75 -77.14 -73.59
N HIS A 380 16.82 -77.27 -72.82
CA HIS A 380 17.88 -78.25 -73.07
C HIS A 380 17.59 -79.64 -72.48
N GLN A 381 16.89 -79.72 -71.36
CA GLN A 381 16.57 -81.00 -70.71
C GLN A 381 15.46 -81.77 -71.45
N GLU A 382 14.44 -81.10 -71.97
CA GLU A 382 13.38 -81.74 -72.77
C GLU A 382 13.96 -82.48 -73.99
N ARG A 383 14.94 -81.86 -74.67
CA ARG A 383 15.63 -82.39 -75.85
C ARG A 383 16.47 -83.65 -75.57
N ALA A 384 16.91 -83.86 -74.34
CA ALA A 384 17.75 -85.01 -73.97
C ALA A 384 16.96 -86.29 -73.63
N SER A 385 15.63 -86.22 -73.59
CA SER A 385 14.76 -87.28 -73.07
C SER A 385 14.40 -88.40 -74.05
N GLN A 386 14.86 -88.35 -75.31
CA GLN A 386 14.31 -89.16 -76.42
C GLN A 386 15.25 -90.26 -76.99
N GLU A 387 16.45 -90.49 -76.44
CA GLU A 387 17.47 -91.38 -77.06
C GLU A 387 18.23 -92.32 -76.06
N ALA A 388 17.69 -93.51 -75.70
CA ALA A 388 18.46 -94.70 -75.20
C ALA A 388 17.64 -95.98 -74.89
N ALA A 389 18.03 -97.19 -75.40
CA ALA A 389 17.57 -98.54 -74.95
C ALA A 389 18.40 -99.77 -75.50
N ASP A 390 18.36 -100.94 -74.79
CA ASP A 390 18.52 -102.39 -75.22
C ASP A 390 19.80 -103.31 -74.95
N ALA A 391 19.55 -104.62 -74.62
CA ALA A 391 20.37 -105.91 -74.67
C ALA A 391 21.46 -106.32 -73.58
N HIS A 392 21.94 -107.58 -73.33
CA HIS A 392 21.43 -109.01 -73.27
C HIS A 392 22.46 -110.05 -72.60
N ASP A 393 22.34 -111.42 -72.72
CA ASP A 393 22.80 -112.45 -71.70
C ASP A 393 23.56 -113.82 -72.09
N ALA A 394 24.17 -114.51 -71.07
CA ALA A 394 24.27 -115.98 -70.69
C ALA A 394 25.20 -117.14 -71.32
N LEU A 395 25.63 -118.16 -70.49
CA LEU A 395 25.66 -119.68 -70.65
C LEU A 395 26.82 -120.56 -69.96
N PRO A 396 26.71 -121.94 -69.74
CA PRO A 396 27.54 -122.73 -68.75
C PRO A 396 27.94 -124.27 -68.96
N VAL A 397 28.82 -124.82 -68.06
CA VAL A 397 28.91 -126.19 -67.39
C VAL A 397 29.20 -127.56 -68.11
N GLU A 398 30.02 -128.44 -67.46
CA GLU A 398 29.88 -129.93 -67.46
C GLU A 398 30.41 -130.62 -66.16
N GLN A 399 29.81 -131.74 -65.70
CA GLN A 399 30.22 -132.58 -64.53
C GLN A 399 29.67 -134.02 -64.62
N ALA A 400 30.38 -135.05 -64.09
CA ALA A 400 29.76 -136.34 -63.72
C ALA A 400 30.54 -137.21 -62.71
N GLN A 401 31.73 -137.71 -63.05
CA GLN A 401 32.28 -138.93 -62.41
C GLN A 401 32.76 -138.75 -60.96
N LEU A 402 33.05 -137.52 -60.52
CA LEU A 402 33.33 -137.21 -59.11
C LEU A 402 32.15 -137.53 -58.16
N VAL A 403 30.92 -137.67 -58.68
CA VAL A 403 29.68 -137.76 -57.89
C VAL A 403 29.67 -138.91 -56.87
N GLN A 404 30.30 -140.05 -57.14
CA GLN A 404 30.21 -141.23 -56.27
C GLN A 404 31.20 -141.20 -55.08
N GLN A 405 32.43 -140.71 -55.27
CA GLN A 405 33.31 -140.42 -54.13
C GLN A 405 32.76 -139.22 -53.33
N ASN A 406 32.24 -138.21 -54.04
CA ASN A 406 31.45 -137.16 -53.42
C ASN A 406 30.21 -137.68 -52.69
N ALA A 407 29.69 -138.89 -52.89
CA ALA A 407 28.50 -139.35 -52.17
C ALA A 407 28.76 -139.57 -50.68
N ARG A 408 29.94 -140.10 -50.31
CA ARG A 408 30.34 -140.31 -48.91
C ARG A 408 30.77 -139.00 -48.24
N LEU A 409 31.49 -138.14 -48.98
CA LEU A 409 31.75 -136.77 -48.53
C LEU A 409 30.45 -135.97 -48.39
N LYS A 410 29.47 -136.13 -49.29
CA LYS A 410 28.14 -135.50 -49.19
C LYS A 410 27.40 -135.92 -47.95
N GLU A 411 27.46 -137.16 -47.47
CA GLU A 411 26.75 -137.52 -46.23
C GLU A 411 27.38 -136.87 -44.99
N ALA A 412 28.71 -136.86 -44.89
CA ALA A 412 29.43 -136.16 -43.83
C ALA A 412 29.20 -134.64 -43.89
N LEU A 413 29.29 -134.06 -45.10
CA LEU A 413 28.96 -132.66 -45.38
C LEU A 413 27.48 -132.37 -45.14
N VAL A 414 26.55 -133.29 -45.32
CA VAL A 414 25.11 -133.10 -45.04
C VAL A 414 24.89 -132.95 -43.54
N ARG A 415 25.47 -133.83 -42.70
CA ARG A 415 25.34 -133.72 -41.24
C ARG A 415 26.01 -132.44 -40.71
N LEU A 416 27.17 -132.08 -41.25
CA LEU A 416 27.88 -130.85 -40.88
C LEU A 416 27.17 -129.59 -41.41
N ARG A 417 26.60 -129.65 -42.62
CA ARG A 417 25.73 -128.61 -43.21
C ARG A 417 24.48 -128.41 -42.38
N ASP A 418 23.84 -129.47 -41.90
CA ASP A 418 22.56 -129.37 -41.21
C ASP A 418 22.75 -128.86 -39.77
N THR A 419 23.80 -129.29 -39.06
CA THR A 419 24.19 -128.64 -37.78
C THR A 419 24.65 -127.19 -37.96
N THR A 420 25.38 -126.84 -39.03
CA THR A 420 25.66 -125.42 -39.33
C THR A 420 24.40 -124.65 -39.71
N ARG A 421 23.43 -125.25 -40.41
CA ARG A 421 22.14 -124.62 -40.75
C ARG A 421 21.28 -124.37 -39.52
N GLU A 422 21.29 -125.29 -38.56
CA GLU A 422 20.61 -125.11 -37.28
C GLU A 422 21.23 -123.92 -36.52
N ASN A 423 22.56 -123.90 -36.36
CA ASN A 423 23.27 -122.77 -35.74
C ASN A 423 23.04 -121.44 -36.49
N ASP A 424 23.18 -121.44 -37.82
CA ASP A 424 22.83 -120.32 -38.70
C ASP A 424 21.41 -119.83 -38.44
N SER A 425 20.44 -120.74 -38.26
CA SER A 425 19.02 -120.39 -38.07
C SER A 425 18.74 -119.81 -36.68
N VAL A 426 19.52 -120.19 -35.66
CA VAL A 426 19.47 -119.57 -34.33
C VAL A 426 20.10 -118.18 -34.40
N GLN A 427 21.32 -118.07 -34.94
CA GLN A 427 22.01 -116.79 -35.09
C GLN A 427 21.22 -115.81 -35.97
N LYS A 428 20.56 -116.27 -37.05
CA LYS A 428 19.69 -115.41 -37.88
C LYS A 428 18.44 -114.92 -37.15
N LYS A 429 17.92 -115.66 -36.17
CA LYS A 429 16.80 -115.20 -35.31
C LYS A 429 17.28 -114.22 -34.25
N GLU A 430 18.41 -114.49 -33.61
CA GLU A 430 19.04 -113.62 -32.62
C GLU A 430 19.50 -112.29 -33.22
N ILE A 431 20.11 -112.32 -34.41
CA ILE A 431 20.42 -111.12 -35.21
C ILE A 431 19.14 -110.40 -35.66
N ALA A 432 18.02 -111.09 -35.87
CA ALA A 432 16.76 -110.46 -36.22
C ALA A 432 16.08 -109.78 -35.01
N SER A 433 16.09 -110.38 -33.82
CA SER A 433 15.57 -109.73 -32.60
C SER A 433 16.43 -108.54 -32.21
N LEU A 434 17.77 -108.68 -32.22
CA LEU A 434 18.68 -107.57 -31.93
C LEU A 434 18.58 -106.44 -32.97
N ARG A 435 18.19 -106.73 -34.22
CA ARG A 435 17.86 -105.69 -35.22
C ARG A 435 16.54 -105.00 -34.92
N ALA A 436 15.48 -105.74 -34.59
CA ALA A 436 14.20 -105.14 -34.20
C ALA A 436 14.32 -104.27 -32.93
N GLU A 437 15.17 -104.68 -31.98
CA GLU A 437 15.50 -103.89 -30.78
C GLU A 437 16.36 -102.66 -31.12
N ALA A 438 17.30 -102.76 -32.07
CA ALA A 438 18.05 -101.61 -32.58
C ALA A 438 17.16 -100.63 -33.38
N GLU A 439 16.19 -101.14 -34.14
CA GLU A 439 15.20 -100.36 -34.89
C GLU A 439 14.27 -99.63 -33.91
N ALA A 440 13.68 -100.33 -32.93
CA ALA A 440 12.82 -99.72 -31.92
C ALA A 440 13.55 -98.70 -31.02
N THR A 441 14.83 -98.94 -30.69
CA THR A 441 15.63 -97.94 -29.96
C THR A 441 16.05 -96.75 -30.84
N HIS A 442 16.22 -96.95 -32.15
CA HIS A 442 16.43 -95.85 -33.09
C HIS A 442 15.16 -95.01 -33.29
N GLU A 443 13.98 -95.64 -33.38
CA GLU A 443 12.69 -94.95 -33.39
C GLU A 443 12.50 -94.12 -32.11
N LEU A 444 12.74 -94.71 -30.93
CA LEU A 444 12.67 -93.99 -29.65
C LEU A 444 13.69 -92.83 -29.57
N GLN A 445 14.90 -93.01 -30.10
CA GLN A 445 15.89 -91.93 -30.21
C GLN A 445 15.42 -90.82 -31.15
N SER A 446 14.80 -91.17 -32.29
CA SER A 446 14.26 -90.17 -33.23
C SER A 446 13.16 -89.32 -32.58
N ALA A 447 12.17 -89.95 -31.93
CA ALA A 447 11.11 -89.29 -31.17
C ALA A 447 11.65 -88.46 -29.99
N TYR A 448 12.73 -88.92 -29.34
CA TYR A 448 13.41 -88.13 -28.30
C TYR A 448 14.10 -86.89 -28.89
N THR A 449 14.74 -87.00 -30.06
CA THR A 449 15.36 -85.84 -30.72
C THR A 449 14.34 -84.83 -31.27
N THR A 450 13.20 -85.28 -31.80
CA THR A 450 12.13 -84.35 -32.21
C THR A 450 11.54 -83.64 -31.01
N ALA A 451 11.19 -84.37 -29.94
CA ALA A 451 10.69 -83.78 -28.69
C ALA A 451 11.72 -82.83 -28.03
N GLN A 452 13.03 -83.12 -28.12
CA GLN A 452 14.07 -82.18 -27.71
C GLN A 452 14.08 -80.91 -28.58
N SER A 453 13.91 -81.02 -29.89
CA SER A 453 13.87 -79.87 -30.79
C SER A 453 12.62 -79.00 -30.60
N GLU A 454 11.45 -79.62 -30.37
CA GLU A 454 10.20 -78.93 -30.02
C GLU A 454 10.32 -78.24 -28.67
N LEU A 455 10.91 -78.89 -27.67
CA LEU A 455 11.19 -78.30 -26.36
C LEU A 455 12.22 -77.16 -26.44
N ALA A 456 13.19 -77.23 -27.36
CA ALA A 456 14.13 -76.13 -27.61
C ALA A 456 13.44 -74.93 -28.26
N ALA A 457 12.64 -75.15 -29.31
CA ALA A 457 11.86 -74.11 -29.97
C ALA A 457 10.84 -73.45 -29.03
N ALA A 458 10.15 -74.25 -28.19
CA ALA A 458 9.23 -73.74 -27.18
C ALA A 458 9.94 -72.93 -26.09
N ARG A 459 11.19 -73.27 -25.73
CA ARG A 459 12.01 -72.46 -24.81
C ARG A 459 12.43 -71.14 -25.46
N GLN A 460 12.91 -71.18 -26.71
CA GLN A 460 13.24 -69.96 -27.47
C GLN A 460 12.03 -69.03 -27.55
N LEU A 461 10.86 -69.53 -27.92
CA LEU A 461 9.62 -68.74 -27.95
C LEU A 461 9.26 -68.14 -26.58
N VAL A 462 9.47 -68.87 -25.48
CA VAL A 462 9.26 -68.34 -24.12
C VAL A 462 10.27 -67.25 -23.76
N ASP A 463 11.53 -67.37 -24.22
CA ASP A 463 12.56 -66.36 -23.99
C ASP A 463 12.38 -65.13 -24.91
N ASP A 464 11.90 -65.31 -26.14
CA ASP A 464 11.48 -64.22 -27.03
C ASP A 464 10.28 -63.45 -26.48
N LEU A 465 9.26 -64.15 -25.96
CA LEU A 465 8.12 -63.52 -25.29
C LEU A 465 8.51 -62.82 -23.98
N ARG A 466 9.53 -63.30 -23.26
CA ARG A 466 10.12 -62.58 -22.12
C ARG A 466 10.81 -61.30 -22.57
N ALA A 467 11.64 -61.35 -23.61
CA ALA A 467 12.28 -60.16 -24.16
C ALA A 467 11.25 -59.13 -24.66
N GLN A 468 10.16 -59.57 -25.27
CA GLN A 468 9.04 -58.69 -25.65
C GLN A 468 8.31 -58.10 -24.43
N ALA A 469 8.10 -58.88 -23.36
CA ALA A 469 7.51 -58.38 -22.12
C ALA A 469 8.43 -57.40 -21.36
N GLU A 470 9.74 -57.64 -21.36
CA GLU A 470 10.74 -56.72 -20.80
C GLU A 470 10.81 -55.42 -21.60
N LEU A 471 10.78 -55.48 -22.94
CA LEU A 471 10.70 -54.29 -23.80
C LEU A 471 9.38 -53.53 -23.61
N ALA A 472 8.26 -54.22 -23.44
CA ALA A 472 6.97 -53.60 -23.15
C ALA A 472 6.97 -52.93 -21.76
N GLN A 473 7.48 -53.59 -20.72
CA GLN A 473 7.61 -53.01 -19.38
C GLN A 473 8.52 -51.78 -19.39
N ASN A 474 9.67 -51.83 -20.08
CA ASN A 474 10.55 -50.67 -20.23
C ASN A 474 9.86 -49.50 -20.96
N ALA A 475 8.97 -49.79 -21.93
CA ALA A 475 8.18 -48.76 -22.61
C ALA A 475 7.06 -48.20 -21.72
N GLU A 476 6.43 -49.03 -20.89
CA GLU A 476 5.48 -48.58 -19.86
C GLU A 476 6.17 -47.70 -18.80
N GLU A 477 7.33 -48.10 -18.28
CA GLU A 477 8.14 -47.30 -17.34
C GLU A 477 8.57 -45.94 -17.94
N MET A 478 8.98 -45.90 -19.21
CA MET A 478 9.25 -44.62 -19.90
C MET A 478 8.00 -43.76 -20.11
N LEU A 479 6.82 -44.38 -20.33
CA LEU A 479 5.56 -43.64 -20.44
C LEU A 479 5.09 -43.11 -19.08
N GLU A 480 5.31 -43.85 -17.98
CA GLU A 480 5.09 -43.37 -16.62
C GLU A 480 6.00 -42.16 -16.32
N GLU A 481 7.33 -42.27 -16.54
CA GLU A 481 8.25 -41.14 -16.36
C GLU A 481 7.88 -39.91 -17.22
N LEU A 482 7.46 -40.12 -18.49
CA LEU A 482 7.04 -39.03 -19.37
C LEU A 482 5.69 -38.42 -18.96
N THR A 483 4.75 -39.19 -18.42
CA THR A 483 3.46 -38.67 -17.94
C THR A 483 3.59 -37.95 -16.60
N GLU A 484 4.41 -38.45 -15.67
CA GLU A 484 4.78 -37.70 -14.46
C GLU A 484 5.49 -36.40 -14.82
N ARG A 485 6.45 -36.44 -15.75
CA ARG A 485 7.18 -35.24 -16.21
C ARG A 485 6.28 -34.24 -16.93
N ASN A 486 5.36 -34.70 -17.78
CA ASN A 486 4.40 -33.81 -18.44
C ASN A 486 3.44 -33.19 -17.42
N GLY A 487 2.89 -33.97 -16.48
CA GLY A 487 2.04 -33.43 -15.41
C GLY A 487 2.76 -32.42 -14.51
N ALA A 488 4.06 -32.65 -14.22
CA ALA A 488 4.89 -31.68 -13.49
C ALA A 488 5.19 -30.41 -14.31
N LEU A 489 5.36 -30.51 -15.63
CA LEU A 489 5.51 -29.36 -16.52
C LEU A 489 4.19 -28.59 -16.69
N ASP A 490 3.08 -29.27 -16.83
CA ASP A 490 1.74 -28.67 -16.90
C ASP A 490 1.42 -27.93 -15.60
N ALA A 491 1.70 -28.52 -14.43
CA ALA A 491 1.57 -27.85 -13.14
C ALA A 491 2.51 -26.62 -12.99
N GLN A 492 3.73 -26.68 -13.53
CA GLN A 492 4.62 -25.51 -13.59
C GLN A 492 4.09 -24.44 -14.56
N VAL A 493 3.46 -24.82 -15.66
CA VAL A 493 2.80 -23.88 -16.59
C VAL A 493 1.56 -23.25 -15.94
N GLU A 494 0.73 -24.02 -15.24
CA GLU A 494 -0.40 -23.50 -14.47
C GLU A 494 0.08 -22.50 -13.42
N GLN A 495 1.07 -22.85 -12.60
CA GLN A 495 1.67 -21.94 -11.62
C GLN A 495 2.21 -20.67 -12.29
N LEU A 496 3.04 -20.79 -13.33
CA LEU A 496 3.59 -19.62 -14.02
C LEU A 496 2.49 -18.76 -14.68
N THR A 497 1.36 -19.34 -15.11
CA THR A 497 0.23 -18.56 -15.61
C THR A 497 -0.56 -17.85 -14.50
N ALA A 498 -0.61 -18.41 -13.29
CA ALA A 498 -1.13 -17.74 -12.11
C ALA A 498 -0.20 -16.60 -11.68
N ASP A 499 1.11 -16.84 -11.57
CA ASP A 499 2.13 -15.83 -11.26
C ASP A 499 2.09 -14.67 -12.28
N ILE A 500 1.98 -14.99 -13.58
CA ILE A 500 1.80 -13.98 -14.65
C ILE A 500 0.49 -13.20 -14.47
N HIS A 501 -0.61 -13.86 -14.09
CA HIS A 501 -1.87 -13.16 -13.87
C HIS A 501 -1.81 -12.23 -12.66
N GLU A 502 -1.21 -12.67 -11.54
CA GLU A 502 -0.98 -11.81 -10.37
C GLU A 502 -0.10 -10.61 -10.73
N LEU A 503 1.00 -10.82 -11.45
CA LEU A 503 1.85 -9.74 -11.96
C LEU A 503 1.13 -8.81 -12.95
N GLU A 504 0.23 -9.31 -13.80
CA GLU A 504 -0.64 -8.49 -14.66
C GLU A 504 -1.62 -7.64 -13.83
N THR A 505 -2.16 -8.16 -12.72
CA THR A 505 -3.05 -7.40 -11.82
C THR A 505 -2.31 -6.36 -10.99
N LEU A 506 -1.13 -6.71 -10.44
CA LEU A 506 -0.26 -5.78 -9.73
C LEU A 506 0.22 -4.66 -10.65
N ARG A 507 0.54 -5.00 -11.90
CA ARG A 507 0.83 -4.00 -12.94
C ARG A 507 -0.39 -3.12 -13.21
N ALA A 508 -1.60 -3.66 -13.37
CA ALA A 508 -2.78 -2.85 -13.61
C ALA A 508 -3.03 -1.85 -12.46
N VAL A 509 -2.79 -2.26 -11.22
CA VAL A 509 -2.85 -1.36 -10.05
C VAL A 509 -1.71 -0.33 -10.07
N SER A 510 -0.50 -0.69 -10.53
CA SER A 510 0.59 0.29 -10.74
C SER A 510 0.26 1.30 -11.84
N ASP A 511 -0.25 0.84 -12.98
CA ASP A 511 -0.68 1.67 -14.11
C ASP A 511 -1.82 2.64 -13.66
N GLU A 512 -2.78 2.18 -12.86
CA GLU A 512 -3.83 3.03 -12.25
C GLU A 512 -3.28 4.04 -11.22
N LEU A 513 -2.33 3.63 -10.36
CA LEU A 513 -1.67 4.54 -9.40
C LEU A 513 -0.83 5.60 -10.12
N GLU A 514 -0.09 5.22 -11.16
CA GLU A 514 0.68 6.14 -12.02
C GLU A 514 -0.24 7.16 -12.71
N GLU A 515 -1.43 6.77 -13.19
CA GLU A 515 -2.43 7.71 -13.71
C GLU A 515 -2.86 8.72 -12.63
N THR A 516 -3.17 8.28 -11.40
CA THR A 516 -3.52 9.20 -10.30
C THR A 516 -2.35 10.09 -9.85
N HIS A 517 -1.11 9.61 -9.94
CA HIS A 517 0.09 10.39 -9.64
C HIS A 517 0.36 11.46 -10.71
N LEU A 518 0.17 11.14 -11.99
CA LEU A 518 0.27 12.11 -13.09
C LEU A 518 -0.85 13.16 -13.03
N ASP A 519 -2.08 12.76 -12.70
CA ASP A 519 -3.20 13.69 -12.51
C ASP A 519 -2.98 14.64 -11.32
N THR A 520 -2.46 14.13 -10.20
CA THR A 520 -2.15 14.96 -9.02
C THR A 520 -0.92 15.84 -9.24
N GLU A 521 0.11 15.36 -9.97
CA GLU A 521 1.22 16.22 -10.38
C GLU A 521 0.73 17.34 -11.32
N ALA A 522 -0.11 17.03 -12.31
CA ALA A 522 -0.68 18.02 -13.22
C ALA A 522 -1.54 19.07 -12.50
N GLN A 523 -2.31 18.66 -11.48
CA GLN A 523 -3.06 19.58 -10.60
C GLN A 523 -2.12 20.49 -9.82
N LEU A 524 -1.07 19.95 -9.18
CA LEU A 524 -0.08 20.73 -8.43
C LEU A 524 0.76 21.66 -9.32
N GLN A 525 1.10 21.24 -10.55
CA GLN A 525 1.74 22.09 -11.54
C GLN A 525 0.81 23.24 -12.00
N ALA A 526 -0.48 22.97 -12.16
CA ALA A 526 -1.47 24.01 -12.48
C ALA A 526 -1.64 25.01 -11.31
N GLU A 527 -1.75 24.55 -10.07
CA GLU A 527 -1.78 25.40 -8.88
C GLU A 527 -0.49 26.22 -8.72
N LEU A 528 0.68 25.63 -8.97
CA LEU A 528 1.96 26.34 -8.96
C LEU A 528 2.01 27.43 -10.03
N SER A 529 1.65 27.12 -11.28
CA SER A 529 1.62 28.10 -12.37
C SER A 529 0.71 29.29 -12.06
N ARG A 530 -0.47 29.02 -11.46
CA ARG A 530 -1.39 30.06 -10.98
C ARG A 530 -0.79 30.89 -9.84
N ALA A 531 -0.13 30.26 -8.87
CA ALA A 531 0.54 30.98 -7.77
C ALA A 531 1.74 31.81 -8.29
N GLU A 532 2.43 31.36 -9.33
CA GLU A 532 3.49 32.11 -10.01
C GLU A 532 2.93 33.31 -10.78
N ASP A 533 1.81 33.17 -11.49
CA ASP A 533 1.09 34.26 -12.16
C ASP A 533 0.55 35.30 -11.15
N GLU A 534 -0.11 34.86 -10.07
CA GLU A 534 -0.59 35.74 -9.00
C GLU A 534 0.58 36.48 -8.32
N ALA A 535 1.71 35.79 -8.08
CA ALA A 535 2.92 36.42 -7.56
C ALA A 535 3.65 37.30 -8.59
N ALA A 536 3.49 37.07 -9.89
CA ALA A 536 4.03 37.95 -10.94
C ALA A 536 3.21 39.24 -11.05
N ALA A 537 1.87 39.14 -10.98
CA ALA A 537 0.97 40.28 -10.93
C ALA A 537 1.26 41.17 -9.70
N LEU A 538 1.33 40.59 -8.51
CA LEU A 538 1.65 41.34 -7.28
C LEU A 538 3.04 42.01 -7.34
N ARG A 539 4.05 41.37 -7.96
CA ARG A 539 5.36 42.01 -8.18
C ARG A 539 5.27 43.19 -9.16
N ALA A 540 4.43 43.10 -10.19
CA ALA A 540 4.20 44.20 -11.14
C ALA A 540 3.46 45.37 -10.48
N GLU A 541 2.47 45.10 -9.61
CA GLU A 541 1.80 46.13 -8.81
C GLU A 541 2.75 46.81 -7.83
N VAL A 542 3.60 46.05 -7.12
CA VAL A 542 4.64 46.59 -6.24
C VAL A 542 5.65 47.45 -7.02
N GLN A 543 6.04 47.06 -8.24
CA GLN A 543 6.89 47.88 -9.11
C GLN A 543 6.17 49.17 -9.56
N SER A 544 4.90 49.08 -9.93
CA SER A 544 4.05 50.24 -10.27
C SER A 544 3.99 51.23 -9.10
N HIS A 545 3.66 50.76 -7.90
CA HIS A 545 3.64 51.60 -6.70
C HIS A 545 5.03 52.13 -6.32
N ALA A 546 6.11 51.39 -6.53
CA ALA A 546 7.47 51.89 -6.33
C ALA A 546 7.81 53.04 -7.32
N THR A 547 7.37 52.97 -8.57
CA THR A 547 7.52 54.10 -9.51
C THR A 547 6.66 55.31 -9.12
N GLN A 548 5.40 55.09 -8.71
CA GLN A 548 4.53 56.15 -8.18
C GLN A 548 5.10 56.83 -6.93
N LEU A 549 5.75 56.07 -6.04
CA LEU A 549 6.43 56.62 -4.87
C LEU A 549 7.69 57.40 -5.28
N ALA A 550 8.47 56.94 -6.25
CA ALA A 550 9.62 57.67 -6.78
C ALA A 550 9.22 59.00 -7.44
N ASP A 551 8.11 59.02 -8.19
CA ASP A 551 7.54 60.25 -8.78
C ASP A 551 6.98 61.19 -7.69
N CYS A 552 6.35 60.65 -6.65
CA CYS A 552 5.94 61.41 -5.47
C CYS A 552 7.14 62.01 -4.73
N ASP A 553 8.23 61.25 -4.51
CA ASP A 553 9.45 61.77 -3.88
C ASP A 553 10.15 62.81 -4.77
N ALA A 554 10.15 62.64 -6.10
CA ALA A 554 10.68 63.63 -7.03
C ALA A 554 9.89 64.94 -7.00
N THR A 555 8.55 64.88 -6.99
CA THR A 555 7.71 66.07 -6.85
C THR A 555 7.81 66.69 -5.46
N LEU A 556 7.88 65.89 -4.38
CA LEU A 556 8.18 66.39 -3.03
C LEU A 556 9.55 67.05 -2.94
N HIS A 557 10.56 66.58 -3.68
CA HIS A 557 11.86 67.23 -3.74
C HIS A 557 11.80 68.57 -4.51
N GLN A 558 11.02 68.65 -5.59
CA GLN A 558 10.74 69.91 -6.30
C GLN A 558 9.98 70.90 -5.40
N PHE A 559 8.96 70.44 -4.66
CA PHE A 559 8.27 71.26 -3.66
C PHE A 559 9.21 71.70 -2.53
N ARG A 560 10.15 70.85 -2.08
CA ARG A 560 11.16 71.22 -1.08
C ARG A 560 12.13 72.29 -1.60
N GLU A 561 12.56 72.24 -2.85
CA GLU A 561 13.36 73.32 -3.45
C GLU A 561 12.54 74.61 -3.63
N LEU A 562 11.34 74.53 -4.19
CA LEU A 562 10.45 75.70 -4.34
C LEU A 562 10.14 76.34 -2.98
N VAL A 563 9.92 75.55 -1.94
CA VAL A 563 9.72 76.04 -0.57
C VAL A 563 11.01 76.62 0.01
N ARG A 564 12.20 76.11 -0.31
CA ARG A 564 13.49 76.74 0.05
C ARG A 564 13.68 78.09 -0.65
N GLU A 565 13.35 78.18 -1.94
CA GLU A 565 13.36 79.45 -2.67
C GLU A 565 12.35 80.45 -2.09
N GLN A 566 11.10 80.05 -1.86
CA GLN A 566 10.11 80.92 -1.22
C GLN A 566 10.47 81.28 0.22
N PHE A 567 11.13 80.40 0.99
CA PHE A 567 11.65 80.78 2.32
C PHE A 567 12.78 81.80 2.20
N ARG A 568 13.67 81.66 1.22
CA ARG A 568 14.73 82.63 0.94
C ARG A 568 14.16 83.98 0.49
N GLU A 569 13.20 84.01 -0.43
CA GLU A 569 12.47 85.22 -0.81
C GLU A 569 11.77 85.85 0.41
N LEU A 570 11.16 85.04 1.27
CA LEU A 570 10.52 85.51 2.51
C LEU A 570 11.52 85.90 3.59
N GLU A 571 12.79 85.51 3.52
CA GLU A 571 13.88 86.00 4.38
C GLU A 571 14.47 87.31 3.86
N GLU A 572 14.66 87.44 2.55
CA GLU A 572 14.99 88.69 1.86
C GLU A 572 13.87 89.75 2.08
N LEU A 573 12.60 89.32 2.11
CA LEU A 573 11.45 90.17 2.47
C LEU A 573 11.31 90.41 3.98
N ARG A 574 11.63 89.44 4.87
CA ARG A 574 11.71 89.65 6.33
C ARG A 574 12.86 90.58 6.74
N GLY A 575 13.84 90.80 5.87
CA GLY A 575 14.77 91.92 5.96
C GLY A 575 14.06 93.29 6.06
N ARG A 576 12.76 93.36 5.72
CA ARG A 576 11.83 94.42 6.11
C ARG A 576 10.95 93.90 7.27
N PRO A 577 11.01 94.50 8.47
CA PRO A 577 10.39 93.92 9.65
C PRO A 577 8.87 94.12 9.69
N SER A 578 8.13 93.02 9.85
CA SER A 578 6.77 93.02 10.43
C SER A 578 6.53 91.70 11.16
N HIS A 579 6.04 91.76 12.39
CA HIS A 579 5.77 90.59 13.23
C HIS A 579 4.27 90.27 13.26
N GLN A 580 3.86 89.14 12.65
CA GLN A 580 2.63 88.43 13.03
C GLN A 580 2.54 86.97 12.52
N ASP A 581 3.02 86.67 11.30
CA ASP A 581 2.78 85.35 10.65
C ASP A 581 3.56 84.13 11.20
N THR A 582 4.38 84.28 12.26
CA THR A 582 5.14 83.15 12.83
C THR A 582 4.27 82.03 13.38
N GLN A 583 3.07 82.31 13.87
CA GLN A 583 2.19 81.30 14.48
C GLN A 583 1.44 80.41 13.47
N ARG A 584 1.26 80.85 12.22
CA ARG A 584 0.48 80.10 11.21
C ARG A 584 1.27 79.03 10.46
N ARG A 585 2.60 79.05 10.52
CA ARG A 585 3.46 78.22 9.63
C ARG A 585 3.99 76.91 10.25
N VAL A 586 3.73 76.65 11.53
CA VAL A 586 4.13 75.40 12.21
C VAL A 586 3.23 74.22 11.80
N ALA A 587 1.97 74.47 11.46
CA ALA A 587 0.96 73.45 11.13
C ALA A 587 1.15 72.71 9.79
N VAL A 588 2.29 72.92 9.10
CA VAL A 588 2.56 72.37 7.75
C VAL A 588 3.60 71.23 7.77
N LEU A 589 4.16 70.91 8.94
CA LEU A 589 5.24 69.91 9.08
C LEU A 589 4.77 68.49 9.48
N ASP A 590 3.47 68.28 9.75
CA ASP A 590 2.90 66.97 10.11
C ASP A 590 2.68 66.03 8.91
N SER A 591 3.58 66.05 7.91
CA SER A 591 3.58 65.09 6.78
C SER A 591 4.16 63.72 7.16
N ALA A 592 3.69 63.16 8.28
CA ALA A 592 3.90 61.76 8.63
C ALA A 592 3.02 60.87 7.72
N PRO A 593 3.34 59.56 7.54
CA PRO A 593 2.35 58.62 7.01
C PRO A 593 1.09 58.72 7.87
N SER A 594 -0.07 58.93 7.22
CA SER A 594 -1.27 59.35 7.94
C SER A 594 -1.63 58.32 9.03
N LYS A 595 -2.18 58.80 10.16
CA LYS A 595 -2.63 57.89 11.23
C LYS A 595 -3.67 56.88 10.73
N ALA A 596 -4.37 57.18 9.63
CA ALA A 596 -5.22 56.23 8.91
C ALA A 596 -4.43 55.13 8.19
N HIS A 597 -3.31 55.43 7.53
CA HIS A 597 -2.46 54.42 6.86
C HIS A 597 -1.79 53.48 7.86
N LEU A 598 -1.26 54.00 8.99
CA LEU A 598 -0.70 53.14 10.04
C LEU A 598 -1.78 52.26 10.70
N ARG A 599 -3.02 52.76 10.86
CA ARG A 599 -4.16 51.95 11.29
C ARG A 599 -4.54 50.89 10.26
N ALA A 600 -4.57 51.23 8.96
CA ALA A 600 -4.88 50.30 7.89
C ALA A 600 -3.87 49.14 7.84
N ILE A 601 -2.57 49.43 8.02
CA ILE A 601 -1.52 48.41 8.17
C ILE A 601 -1.79 47.53 9.40
N ALA A 602 -2.06 48.12 10.57
CA ALA A 602 -2.38 47.36 11.78
C ALA A 602 -3.58 46.43 11.58
N THR A 603 -4.70 46.93 11.04
CA THR A 603 -5.89 46.11 10.74
C THR A 603 -5.61 45.04 9.69
N SER A 604 -4.73 45.28 8.71
CA SER A 604 -4.34 44.25 7.73
C SER A 604 -3.47 43.15 8.36
N LEU A 605 -2.62 43.49 9.33
CA LEU A 605 -1.85 42.51 10.09
C LEU A 605 -2.76 41.68 11.01
N GLU A 606 -3.72 42.30 11.69
CA GLU A 606 -4.75 41.62 12.48
C GLU A 606 -5.59 40.66 11.60
N GLN A 607 -6.00 41.09 10.41
CA GLN A 607 -6.70 40.24 9.43
C GLN A 607 -5.84 39.07 8.95
N LEU A 608 -4.54 39.29 8.68
CA LEU A 608 -3.61 38.22 8.28
C LEU A 608 -3.36 37.22 9.41
N VAL A 609 -3.23 37.68 10.67
CA VAL A 609 -3.12 36.81 11.84
C VAL A 609 -4.40 36.02 12.07
N ALA A 610 -5.58 36.61 11.87
CA ALA A 610 -6.86 35.90 11.93
C ALA A 610 -7.02 34.86 10.80
N ALA A 611 -6.60 35.19 9.57
CA ALA A 611 -6.59 34.24 8.47
C ALA A 611 -5.59 33.08 8.69
N GLN A 612 -4.43 33.37 9.29
CA GLN A 612 -3.45 32.37 9.67
C GLN A 612 -3.94 31.46 10.80
N SER A 613 -4.60 32.00 11.83
CA SER A 613 -5.12 31.21 12.94
C SER A 613 -6.31 30.33 12.53
N LEU A 614 -7.16 30.79 11.62
CA LEU A 614 -8.19 29.96 10.99
C LEU A 614 -7.59 28.80 10.18
N ARG A 615 -6.60 29.07 9.32
CA ARG A 615 -5.88 28.01 8.58
C ARG A 615 -5.20 27.00 9.51
N HIS A 616 -4.59 27.48 10.60
CA HIS A 616 -3.95 26.62 11.59
C HIS A 616 -4.97 25.76 12.34
N LEU A 617 -6.13 26.32 12.70
CA LEU A 617 -7.26 25.58 13.26
C LEU A 617 -7.76 24.50 12.28
N ASP A 618 -7.90 24.82 11.00
CA ASP A 618 -8.35 23.87 9.98
C ASP A 618 -7.34 22.72 9.76
N VAL A 619 -6.03 22.98 9.87
CA VAL A 619 -5.01 21.92 9.93
C VAL A 619 -5.16 21.08 11.19
N ILE A 620 -5.33 21.68 12.37
CA ILE A 620 -5.49 20.95 13.64
C ILE A 620 -6.72 20.03 13.61
N LYS A 621 -7.85 20.47 13.02
CA LYS A 621 -9.09 19.69 12.94
C LYS A 621 -8.89 18.30 12.32
N VAL A 622 -7.98 18.15 11.36
CA VAL A 622 -7.69 16.88 10.68
C VAL A 622 -7.09 15.84 11.64
N TYR A 623 -6.45 16.28 12.73
CA TYR A 623 -5.81 15.42 13.73
C TYR A 623 -6.67 15.21 15.00
N LEU A 624 -7.91 15.72 15.05
CA LEU A 624 -8.80 15.56 16.21
C LEU A 624 -9.53 14.20 16.18
N PRO A 625 -9.56 13.45 17.30
CA PRO A 625 -10.24 12.15 17.38
C PRO A 625 -11.74 12.21 17.06
N PRO A 626 -12.36 11.12 16.57
CA PRO A 626 -13.80 11.07 16.33
C PRO A 626 -14.63 11.39 17.58
N ASP A 627 -14.16 11.01 18.77
CA ASP A 627 -14.85 11.27 20.04
C ASP A 627 -14.97 12.77 20.38
N PHE A 628 -14.01 13.59 19.94
CA PHE A 628 -14.08 15.04 20.07
C PHE A 628 -15.29 15.60 19.29
N TRP A 629 -15.47 15.13 18.06
CA TRP A 629 -16.57 15.55 17.18
C TRP A 629 -17.94 15.06 17.67
N ALA A 630 -17.99 13.97 18.45
CA ALA A 630 -19.23 13.42 18.99
C ALA A 630 -19.71 14.12 20.27
N ALA A 631 -18.81 14.67 21.10
CA ALA A 631 -19.15 15.17 22.44
C ALA A 631 -18.58 16.55 22.79
N ASP A 632 -17.36 16.86 22.35
CA ASP A 632 -16.61 18.05 22.81
C ASP A 632 -16.79 19.26 21.89
N GLU A 633 -16.93 19.06 20.58
CA GLU A 633 -17.21 20.12 19.60
C GLU A 633 -18.40 21.02 20.02
N PRO A 634 -19.60 20.51 20.36
CA PRO A 634 -20.73 21.37 20.69
C PRO A 634 -20.60 22.04 22.07
N ALA A 635 -19.77 21.48 22.96
CA ALA A 635 -19.42 22.10 24.24
C ALA A 635 -18.49 23.31 24.04
N VAL A 636 -17.43 23.13 23.24
CA VAL A 636 -16.53 24.21 22.81
C VAL A 636 -17.29 25.26 22.00
N ALA A 637 -18.21 24.86 21.13
CA ALA A 637 -19.07 25.78 20.39
C ALA A 637 -19.96 26.62 21.34
N THR A 638 -20.51 26.02 22.41
CA THR A 638 -21.29 26.76 23.42
C THR A 638 -20.45 27.84 24.11
N LEU A 639 -19.22 27.51 24.54
CA LEU A 639 -18.28 28.46 25.14
C LEU A 639 -17.96 29.62 24.16
N LEU A 640 -17.61 29.28 22.91
CA LEU A 640 -17.25 30.28 21.90
C LEU A 640 -18.41 31.19 21.51
N VAL A 641 -19.65 30.68 21.46
CA VAL A 641 -20.86 31.49 21.23
C VAL A 641 -21.09 32.46 22.40
N LEU A 642 -20.94 32.03 23.65
CA LEU A 642 -21.06 32.91 24.83
C LEU A 642 -20.02 34.03 24.83
N GLU A 643 -18.74 33.70 24.64
CA GLU A 643 -17.70 34.73 24.54
C GLU A 643 -17.91 35.69 23.35
N ARG A 644 -18.48 35.22 22.23
CA ARG A 644 -18.82 36.09 21.10
C ARG A 644 -20.00 36.99 21.44
N ILE A 645 -21.06 36.48 22.07
CA ILE A 645 -22.18 37.30 22.55
C ILE A 645 -21.66 38.42 23.46
N ALA A 646 -20.78 38.10 24.42
CA ALA A 646 -20.11 39.09 25.27
C ALA A 646 -19.29 40.13 24.47
N ARG A 647 -18.42 39.70 23.56
CA ARG A 647 -17.59 40.60 22.76
C ARG A 647 -18.41 41.47 21.80
N LEU A 648 -19.49 40.94 21.21
CA LEU A 648 -20.38 41.68 20.32
C LEU A 648 -21.19 42.73 21.09
N SER A 649 -21.81 42.37 22.23
CA SER A 649 -22.56 43.34 23.05
C SER A 649 -21.65 44.41 23.66
N ALA A 650 -20.43 44.05 24.10
CA ALA A 650 -19.43 45.00 24.57
C ALA A 650 -18.94 45.96 23.45
N LEU A 651 -18.78 45.47 22.21
CA LEU A 651 -18.44 46.30 21.05
C LEU A 651 -19.57 47.29 20.72
N THR A 652 -20.80 46.80 20.58
CA THR A 652 -22.01 47.63 20.37
C THR A 652 -22.10 48.72 21.45
N LYS A 653 -21.98 48.34 22.73
CA LYS A 653 -21.96 49.25 23.87
C LYS A 653 -20.87 50.33 23.75
N HIS A 654 -19.63 49.96 23.42
CA HIS A 654 -18.53 50.92 23.25
C HIS A 654 -18.78 51.86 22.06
N THR A 655 -19.36 51.41 20.94
CA THR A 655 -19.73 52.30 19.83
C THR A 655 -20.82 53.29 20.24
N LEU A 656 -21.78 52.86 21.06
CA LEU A 656 -22.83 53.72 21.62
C LEU A 656 -22.30 54.67 22.71
N GLU A 657 -21.25 54.33 23.46
CA GLU A 657 -20.56 55.26 24.37
C GLU A 657 -19.82 56.36 23.61
N ALA A 658 -19.10 55.98 22.54
CA ALA A 658 -18.26 56.88 21.78
C ALA A 658 -19.02 58.00 21.04
N SER A 659 -20.34 57.89 20.87
CA SER A 659 -21.18 58.91 20.23
C SER A 659 -21.53 60.09 21.15
N ALA A 660 -21.53 59.90 22.49
CA ALA A 660 -21.77 60.96 23.47
C ALA A 660 -21.48 60.54 24.92
N ASP A 661 -20.57 61.23 25.61
CA ASP A 661 -20.47 61.14 27.07
C ASP A 661 -21.55 62.01 27.75
N VAL A 662 -22.22 61.45 28.76
CA VAL A 662 -23.38 62.07 29.44
C VAL A 662 -22.99 63.36 30.19
N GLN A 663 -21.77 63.43 30.73
CA GLN A 663 -21.32 64.58 31.50
C GLN A 663 -21.16 65.82 30.62
N ASP A 664 -20.66 65.67 29.40
CA ASP A 664 -20.42 66.78 28.48
C ASP A 664 -21.76 67.35 27.99
N ARG A 665 -22.73 66.49 27.67
CA ARG A 665 -24.10 66.92 27.32
C ARG A 665 -24.86 67.55 28.49
N TYR A 666 -24.64 67.11 29.73
CA TYR A 666 -25.17 67.81 30.91
C TYR A 666 -24.57 69.21 31.07
N LEU A 667 -23.25 69.36 30.91
CA LEU A 667 -22.58 70.67 31.00
C LEU A 667 -22.94 71.61 29.85
N ALA A 668 -23.34 71.07 28.69
CA ALA A 668 -23.87 71.82 27.56
C ALA A 668 -25.37 72.18 27.70
N HIS A 669 -26.08 71.62 28.70
CA HIS A 669 -27.54 71.66 28.81
C HIS A 669 -28.27 71.15 27.55
N THR A 670 -27.76 70.05 26.98
CA THR A 670 -28.33 69.34 25.82
C THR A 670 -28.64 67.89 26.20
N LEU A 671 -29.45 67.69 27.23
CA LEU A 671 -30.01 66.38 27.57
C LEU A 671 -31.37 66.22 26.89
N ASP A 672 -31.49 65.16 26.09
CA ASP A 672 -32.67 64.83 25.29
C ASP A 672 -33.15 63.41 25.64
N GLU A 673 -34.42 63.09 25.43
CA GLU A 673 -34.96 61.73 25.65
C GLU A 673 -34.17 60.59 24.96
N PRO A 674 -33.74 60.67 23.68
CA PRO A 674 -32.93 59.61 23.08
C PRO A 674 -31.59 59.36 23.79
N LEU A 675 -31.00 60.36 24.47
CA LEU A 675 -29.79 60.12 25.27
C LEU A 675 -30.10 59.24 26.49
N LEU A 676 -31.26 59.40 27.12
CA LEU A 676 -31.70 58.55 28.23
C LEU A 676 -32.02 57.13 27.75
N THR A 677 -32.62 56.98 26.57
CA THR A 677 -32.86 55.68 25.92
C THR A 677 -31.53 54.98 25.59
N GLY A 678 -30.58 55.68 24.98
CA GLY A 678 -29.23 55.18 24.74
C GLY A 678 -28.48 54.77 26.01
N CYS A 679 -28.66 55.49 27.13
CA CYS A 679 -28.07 55.09 28.43
C CYS A 679 -28.65 53.77 28.96
N LYS A 680 -29.97 53.60 28.88
CA LYS A 680 -30.64 52.32 29.23
C LYS A 680 -30.20 51.17 28.32
N LEU A 681 -30.03 51.43 27.03
CA LEU A 681 -29.52 50.44 26.08
C LEU A 681 -28.07 50.04 26.37
N ARG A 682 -27.20 51.00 26.73
CA ARG A 682 -25.83 50.70 27.21
C ARG A 682 -25.85 49.82 28.47
N HIS A 683 -26.75 50.07 29.43
CA HIS A 683 -26.95 49.18 30.59
C HIS A 683 -27.40 47.78 30.14
N ALA A 684 -28.42 47.66 29.28
CA ALA A 684 -28.93 46.36 28.82
C ALA A 684 -27.86 45.52 28.09
N LEU A 685 -27.07 46.18 27.23
CA LEU A 685 -25.92 45.55 26.56
C LEU A 685 -24.80 45.19 27.55
N ALA A 686 -24.56 46.01 28.59
CA ALA A 686 -23.62 45.67 29.67
C ALA A 686 -24.10 44.46 30.49
N HIS A 687 -25.41 44.33 30.75
CA HIS A 687 -25.98 43.17 31.43
C HIS A 687 -25.84 41.90 30.59
N LEU A 688 -26.16 41.99 29.29
CA LEU A 688 -25.97 40.87 28.36
C LEU A 688 -24.50 40.45 28.25
N ALA A 689 -23.57 41.41 28.23
CA ALA A 689 -22.12 41.14 28.27
C ALA A 689 -21.71 40.45 29.59
N ALA A 690 -22.05 41.06 30.73
CA ALA A 690 -21.68 40.55 32.05
C ALA A 690 -22.22 39.14 32.30
N LEU A 691 -23.47 38.85 31.94
CA LEU A 691 -24.05 37.51 32.04
C LEU A 691 -23.36 36.50 31.12
N ALA A 692 -23.05 36.87 29.88
CA ALA A 692 -22.37 35.99 28.93
C ALA A 692 -20.93 35.67 29.36
N GLU A 693 -20.19 36.66 29.88
CA GLU A 693 -18.85 36.48 30.45
C GLU A 693 -18.87 35.65 31.74
N HIS A 694 -19.85 35.88 32.62
CA HIS A 694 -20.08 35.09 33.83
C HIS A 694 -20.33 33.62 33.50
N VAL A 695 -21.26 33.32 32.60
CA VAL A 695 -21.54 31.94 32.17
C VAL A 695 -20.34 31.31 31.45
N ALA A 696 -19.59 32.06 30.64
CA ALA A 696 -18.35 31.57 30.02
C ALA A 696 -17.26 31.27 31.06
N ALA A 697 -17.08 32.12 32.08
CA ALA A 697 -16.13 31.90 33.18
C ALA A 697 -16.50 30.63 33.96
N ALA A 698 -17.76 30.49 34.38
CA ALA A 698 -18.25 29.31 35.08
C ALA A 698 -18.05 28.01 34.26
N LEU A 699 -18.31 28.04 32.94
CA LEU A 699 -18.02 26.90 32.06
C LEU A 699 -16.53 26.63 31.90
N SER A 700 -15.67 27.65 31.90
CA SER A 700 -14.21 27.49 31.82
C SER A 700 -13.56 26.89 33.08
N THR A 701 -14.31 26.78 34.18
CA THR A 701 -13.89 26.14 35.43
C THR A 701 -14.76 24.94 35.85
N ALA A 702 -15.77 24.59 35.05
CA ALA A 702 -16.66 23.47 35.33
C ALA A 702 -15.92 22.13 35.17
N PRO A 703 -16.30 21.06 35.89
CA PRO A 703 -15.79 19.72 35.60
C PRO A 703 -16.22 19.27 34.18
N PRO A 704 -15.43 18.42 33.50
CA PRO A 704 -15.61 18.12 32.08
C PRO A 704 -17.00 17.53 31.74
N ASP A 705 -17.59 16.73 32.63
CA ASP A 705 -18.93 16.17 32.44
C ASP A 705 -20.02 17.26 32.39
N VAL A 706 -19.87 18.32 33.18
CA VAL A 706 -20.78 19.48 33.21
C VAL A 706 -20.55 20.36 31.99
N PHE A 707 -19.29 20.59 31.62
CA PHE A 707 -18.93 21.31 30.38
C PHE A 707 -19.60 20.67 29.15
N ILE A 708 -19.51 19.34 29.01
CA ILE A 708 -20.18 18.58 27.94
C ILE A 708 -21.70 18.60 28.09
N ALA A 709 -22.25 18.47 29.30
CA ALA A 709 -23.70 18.51 29.52
C ALA A 709 -24.36 19.85 29.13
N HIS A 710 -23.60 20.95 29.10
CA HIS A 710 -24.07 22.27 28.67
C HIS A 710 -23.99 22.50 27.15
N ALA A 711 -23.39 21.59 26.36
CA ALA A 711 -23.36 21.63 24.90
C ALA A 711 -24.77 21.80 24.25
N ARG A 712 -25.81 21.31 24.92
CA ARG A 712 -27.23 21.47 24.55
C ARG A 712 -27.70 22.93 24.36
N HIS A 713 -26.95 23.91 24.87
CA HIS A 713 -27.33 25.33 24.80
C HIS A 713 -26.82 26.06 23.55
N ALA A 714 -25.82 25.54 22.83
CA ALA A 714 -25.34 26.11 21.55
C ALA A 714 -26.45 26.46 20.54
N PRO A 715 -27.39 25.56 20.18
CA PRO A 715 -28.42 25.87 19.17
C PRO A 715 -29.45 26.91 19.65
N ALA A 716 -29.62 27.11 20.95
CA ALA A 716 -30.49 28.15 21.50
C ALA A 716 -29.82 29.54 21.47
N LEU A 717 -28.49 29.60 21.62
CA LEU A 717 -27.71 30.84 21.65
C LEU A 717 -27.21 31.28 20.25
N ALA A 718 -27.14 30.38 19.27
CA ALA A 718 -26.71 30.73 17.91
C ALA A 718 -27.56 31.83 17.23
N PRO A 719 -28.92 31.88 17.37
CA PRO A 719 -29.73 33.00 16.89
C PRO A 719 -29.39 34.33 17.57
N ALA A 720 -28.98 34.31 18.84
CA ALA A 720 -28.58 35.50 19.59
C ALA A 720 -27.27 36.10 19.04
N GLU A 721 -26.28 35.26 18.73
CA GLU A 721 -25.04 35.70 18.05
C GLU A 721 -25.36 36.34 16.68
N GLN A 722 -26.30 35.77 15.92
CA GLN A 722 -26.73 36.31 14.63
C GLN A 722 -27.46 37.66 14.77
N GLN A 723 -28.34 37.81 15.76
CA GLN A 723 -29.02 39.08 16.04
C GLN A 723 -28.03 40.19 16.45
N LEU A 724 -27.04 39.88 17.29
CA LEU A 724 -26.00 40.83 17.70
C LEU A 724 -25.04 41.20 16.55
N ARG A 725 -24.72 40.25 15.65
CA ARG A 725 -23.99 40.56 14.41
C ARG A 725 -24.80 41.52 13.54
N HIS A 726 -26.10 41.27 13.39
CA HIS A 726 -26.96 42.12 12.57
C HIS A 726 -27.16 43.54 13.15
N THR A 727 -27.19 43.72 14.47
CA THR A 727 -27.21 45.08 15.05
C THR A 727 -25.88 45.84 14.86
N ILE A 728 -24.76 45.14 14.74
CA ILE A 728 -23.47 45.74 14.34
C ILE A 728 -23.46 46.07 12.83
N GLU A 729 -24.07 45.24 11.99
CA GLU A 729 -24.27 45.55 10.56
C GLU A 729 -25.13 46.80 10.37
N THR A 730 -26.26 46.95 11.10
CA THR A 730 -27.10 48.15 10.98
C THR A 730 -26.46 49.41 11.57
N LEU A 731 -25.61 49.27 12.59
CA LEU A 731 -24.72 50.36 13.05
C LEU A 731 -23.72 50.80 11.96
N GLN A 732 -23.16 49.88 11.19
CA GLN A 732 -22.23 50.20 10.09
C GLN A 732 -22.90 50.91 8.89
N HIS A 733 -24.22 50.85 8.78
CA HIS A 733 -25.01 51.45 7.70
C HIS A 733 -25.84 52.66 8.14
N ASP A 734 -25.62 53.19 9.35
CA ASP A 734 -26.38 54.30 9.97
C ASP A 734 -27.90 54.03 10.11
N THR A 735 -28.34 52.76 10.07
CA THR A 735 -29.77 52.36 10.18
C THR A 735 -30.08 51.64 11.50
N PHE A 736 -29.47 52.07 12.60
CA PHE A 736 -29.62 51.43 13.91
C PHE A 736 -30.95 51.75 14.60
N ASP A 737 -31.56 50.75 15.22
CA ASP A 737 -32.79 50.86 16.01
C ASP A 737 -32.50 50.51 17.48
N GLU A 738 -32.51 51.53 18.33
CA GLU A 738 -32.29 51.39 19.77
C GLU A 738 -33.36 50.53 20.46
N GLN A 739 -34.62 50.59 19.99
CA GLN A 739 -35.75 49.89 20.60
C GLN A 739 -35.74 48.41 20.24
N ALA A 740 -35.46 48.08 18.97
CA ALA A 740 -35.25 46.69 18.56
C ALA A 740 -34.03 46.07 19.27
N CYS A 741 -32.94 46.83 19.45
CA CYS A 741 -31.76 46.35 20.17
C CYS A 741 -32.04 46.14 21.67
N ALA A 742 -32.85 47.00 22.30
CA ALA A 742 -33.27 46.84 23.70
C ALA A 742 -34.16 45.58 23.88
N ALA A 743 -35.20 45.43 23.05
CA ALA A 743 -36.11 44.28 23.10
C ALA A 743 -35.39 42.93 22.85
N MET A 744 -34.33 42.94 22.04
CA MET A 744 -33.44 41.79 21.87
C MET A 744 -32.63 41.48 23.14
N CYS A 745 -32.10 42.48 23.86
CA CYS A 745 -31.44 42.26 25.14
C CYS A 745 -32.40 41.68 26.18
N ASP A 746 -33.61 42.26 26.30
CA ASP A 746 -34.65 41.82 27.25
C ASP A 746 -35.11 40.37 26.98
N ALA A 747 -35.11 39.92 25.72
CA ALA A 747 -35.46 38.55 25.34
C ALA A 747 -34.34 37.53 25.59
N LEU A 748 -33.08 37.97 25.67
CA LEU A 748 -31.90 37.11 25.82
C LEU A 748 -31.40 36.98 27.26
N VAL A 749 -31.53 38.05 28.06
CA VAL A 749 -31.14 38.08 29.49
C VAL A 749 -31.72 36.89 30.28
N PRO A 750 -33.04 36.60 30.23
CA PRO A 750 -33.62 35.46 30.96
C PRO A 750 -33.08 34.08 30.51
N GLN A 751 -32.59 33.98 29.27
CA GLN A 751 -32.02 32.73 28.75
C GLN A 751 -30.63 32.49 29.34
N LEU A 752 -29.79 33.53 29.40
CA LEU A 752 -28.47 33.46 30.05
C LEU A 752 -28.60 33.32 31.57
N GLU A 753 -29.58 33.98 32.20
CA GLU A 753 -29.92 33.76 33.62
C GLU A 753 -30.29 32.30 33.89
N SER A 754 -31.10 31.67 33.02
CA SER A 754 -31.46 30.25 33.17
C SER A 754 -30.24 29.31 33.06
N VAL A 755 -29.26 29.61 32.20
CA VAL A 755 -28.01 28.83 32.11
C VAL A 755 -27.11 29.09 33.32
N SER A 756 -26.99 30.35 33.75
CA SER A 756 -26.29 30.79 34.97
C SER A 756 -26.80 30.06 36.22
N MET A 757 -28.12 30.03 36.44
CA MET A 757 -28.76 29.32 37.54
C MET A 757 -28.42 27.81 37.53
N GLY A 758 -28.29 27.20 36.35
CA GLY A 758 -27.87 25.79 36.22
C GLY A 758 -26.42 25.50 36.60
N LEU A 759 -25.54 26.52 36.58
CA LEU A 759 -24.11 26.39 36.89
C LEU A 759 -23.75 26.77 38.33
N GLN A 760 -24.67 27.34 39.12
CA GLN A 760 -24.41 27.81 40.50
C GLN A 760 -23.89 26.72 41.46
N ALA A 761 -24.13 25.44 41.17
CA ALA A 761 -23.57 24.32 41.93
C ALA A 761 -22.04 24.16 41.80
N HIS A 762 -21.41 24.87 40.85
CA HIS A 762 -19.99 24.78 40.50
C HIS A 762 -19.31 26.16 40.47
N ALA A 763 -19.73 27.08 41.34
CA ALA A 763 -19.12 28.40 41.49
C ALA A 763 -17.61 28.30 41.84
N SER A 764 -16.80 29.11 41.15
CA SER A 764 -15.33 29.11 41.19
C SER A 764 -14.77 30.51 41.47
N VAL A 765 -13.44 30.65 41.54
CA VAL A 765 -12.81 31.97 41.76
C VAL A 765 -12.85 32.80 40.47
N ALA A 766 -12.73 32.16 39.29
CA ALA A 766 -12.94 32.81 38.00
C ALA A 766 -14.38 33.31 37.79
N ASP A 767 -15.36 32.49 38.20
CA ASP A 767 -16.80 32.80 38.20
C ASP A 767 -17.11 34.01 39.10
N LEU A 768 -16.49 34.09 40.28
CA LEU A 768 -16.57 35.27 41.15
C LEU A 768 -15.99 36.52 40.46
N ALA A 769 -14.77 36.47 39.93
CA ALA A 769 -14.14 37.63 39.28
C ALA A 769 -14.97 38.20 38.12
N ALA A 770 -15.66 37.33 37.36
CA ALA A 770 -16.56 37.75 36.30
C ALA A 770 -17.82 38.46 36.85
N LYS A 771 -18.44 37.92 37.90
CA LYS A 771 -19.56 38.55 38.61
C LYS A 771 -19.19 39.91 39.20
N GLU A 772 -18.03 40.02 39.86
CA GLU A 772 -17.57 41.25 40.50
C GLU A 772 -17.38 42.38 39.48
N ALA A 773 -16.62 42.11 38.41
CA ALA A 773 -16.43 43.05 37.31
C ALA A 773 -17.76 43.41 36.64
N GLY A 774 -18.64 42.43 36.41
CA GLY A 774 -19.98 42.63 35.88
C GLY A 774 -20.81 43.60 36.74
N SER A 775 -20.95 43.34 38.03
CA SER A 775 -21.69 44.20 38.97
C SER A 775 -21.18 45.64 39.01
N ALA A 776 -19.86 45.84 38.99
CA ALA A 776 -19.29 47.19 38.91
C ALA A 776 -19.56 47.88 37.56
N THR A 777 -19.53 47.15 36.43
CA THR A 777 -19.89 47.74 35.14
C THR A 777 -21.35 48.17 35.10
N LEU A 778 -22.28 47.37 35.62
CA LEU A 778 -23.70 47.72 35.73
C LEU A 778 -23.89 49.01 36.55
N ALA A 779 -23.31 49.06 37.75
CA ALA A 779 -23.37 50.24 38.61
C ALA A 779 -22.82 51.50 37.92
N SER A 780 -21.78 51.39 37.08
CA SER A 780 -21.28 52.53 36.30
C SER A 780 -22.25 53.02 35.23
N HIS A 781 -23.04 52.14 34.58
CA HIS A 781 -24.05 52.54 33.60
C HIS A 781 -25.34 53.02 34.27
N ASP A 782 -25.66 52.50 35.46
CA ASP A 782 -26.72 53.02 36.32
C ASP A 782 -26.44 54.44 36.79
N VAL A 783 -25.20 54.76 37.19
CA VAL A 783 -24.81 56.13 37.55
C VAL A 783 -24.88 57.09 36.36
N ASP A 784 -24.48 56.65 35.15
CA ASP A 784 -24.66 57.44 33.93
C ASP A 784 -26.15 57.63 33.56
N THR A 785 -26.99 56.62 33.80
CA THR A 785 -28.45 56.69 33.59
C THR A 785 -29.15 57.56 34.64
N LEU A 786 -28.72 57.50 35.90
CA LEU A 786 -29.15 58.37 37.01
C LEU A 786 -28.81 59.83 36.68
N LEU A 787 -27.59 60.11 36.22
CA LEU A 787 -27.16 61.44 35.78
C LEU A 787 -28.00 61.95 34.58
N ALA A 788 -28.23 61.12 33.57
CA ALA A 788 -29.05 61.48 32.42
C ALA A 788 -30.50 61.79 32.82
N GLY A 789 -31.14 60.91 33.62
CA GLY A 789 -32.53 61.07 34.04
C GLY A 789 -32.76 62.27 34.97
N THR A 790 -31.91 62.42 36.00
CA THR A 790 -32.01 63.56 36.94
C THR A 790 -31.67 64.89 36.29
N GLY A 791 -30.67 64.92 35.40
CA GLY A 791 -30.32 66.10 34.62
C GLY A 791 -31.43 66.51 33.63
N LEU A 792 -32.09 65.54 32.97
CA LEU A 792 -33.21 65.81 32.06
C LEU A 792 -34.42 66.40 32.81
N VAL A 793 -34.74 65.87 34.00
CA VAL A 793 -35.77 66.44 34.89
C VAL A 793 -35.38 67.85 35.37
N GLN A 794 -34.11 68.08 35.72
CA GLN A 794 -33.61 69.41 36.10
C GLN A 794 -33.75 70.41 34.94
N GLN A 795 -33.39 70.01 33.71
CA GLN A 795 -33.44 70.86 32.52
C GLN A 795 -34.88 71.21 32.11
N THR A 796 -35.79 70.24 32.14
CA THR A 796 -37.21 70.44 31.80
C THR A 796 -37.94 71.29 32.84
N LEU A 797 -37.73 71.03 34.14
CA LEU A 797 -38.27 71.88 35.20
C LEU A 797 -37.70 73.31 35.19
N ALA A 798 -36.43 73.48 34.82
CA ALA A 798 -35.84 74.81 34.65
C ALA A 798 -36.46 75.58 33.47
N ALA A 799 -36.89 74.90 32.39
CA ALA A 799 -37.64 75.52 31.31
C ALA A 799 -39.06 75.94 31.74
N TRP A 800 -39.67 75.24 32.70
CA TRP A 800 -40.96 75.57 33.29
C TRP A 800 -40.91 76.63 34.39
N ALA A 801 -39.72 77.04 34.84
CA ALA A 801 -39.53 78.01 35.92
C ALA A 801 -39.79 79.48 35.48
N SER A 802 -41.01 79.73 34.99
CA SER A 802 -41.56 81.06 34.72
C SER A 802 -42.63 81.42 35.76
N PRO A 803 -42.75 82.70 36.17
CA PRO A 803 -43.78 83.12 37.10
C PRO A 803 -45.18 82.84 36.52
N PRO A 804 -46.13 82.28 37.30
CA PRO A 804 -46.18 82.36 38.76
C PRO A 804 -45.68 81.12 39.53
N LEU A 805 -45.04 80.13 38.90
CA LEU A 805 -44.61 78.91 39.59
C LEU A 805 -43.27 79.09 40.33
N ASP A 806 -43.23 78.76 41.63
CA ASP A 806 -41.98 78.70 42.41
C ASP A 806 -41.45 77.26 42.45
N LEU A 807 -40.45 76.98 41.62
CA LEU A 807 -39.77 75.68 41.52
C LEU A 807 -38.38 75.69 42.19
N ALA A 808 -37.97 76.80 42.82
CA ALA A 808 -36.64 76.95 43.38
C ALA A 808 -36.23 75.83 44.36
N PRO A 809 -37.02 75.44 45.38
CA PRO A 809 -36.59 74.40 46.32
C PRO A 809 -36.48 73.00 45.69
N VAL A 810 -37.29 72.71 44.66
CA VAL A 810 -37.23 71.43 43.93
C VAL A 810 -35.99 71.38 43.03
N LEU A 811 -35.68 72.48 42.33
CA LEU A 811 -34.48 72.60 41.51
C LEU A 811 -33.20 72.56 42.35
N GLU A 812 -33.21 73.09 43.57
CA GLU A 812 -32.11 72.98 44.53
C GLU A 812 -31.88 71.52 44.96
N GLN A 813 -32.93 70.80 45.37
CA GLN A 813 -32.85 69.38 45.72
C GLN A 813 -32.33 68.51 44.55
N LEU A 814 -32.85 68.74 43.34
CA LEU A 814 -32.37 68.05 42.14
C LEU A 814 -30.90 68.40 41.82
N SER A 815 -30.45 69.63 42.06
CA SER A 815 -29.04 70.00 41.87
C SER A 815 -28.10 69.26 42.84
N GLY A 816 -28.53 69.03 44.08
CA GLY A 816 -27.80 68.22 45.05
C GLY A 816 -27.70 66.76 44.63
N LEU A 817 -28.83 66.17 44.21
CA LEU A 817 -28.90 64.81 43.68
C LEU A 817 -28.01 64.60 42.44
N VAL A 818 -28.03 65.53 41.49
CA VAL A 818 -27.12 65.52 40.32
C VAL A 818 -25.66 65.65 40.78
N GLY A 819 -25.37 66.46 41.80
CA GLY A 819 -24.06 66.53 42.45
C GLY A 819 -23.57 65.18 42.98
N LEU A 820 -24.44 64.42 43.65
CA LEU A 820 -24.15 63.07 44.15
C LEU A 820 -23.93 62.07 43.00
N ALA A 821 -24.78 62.08 41.97
CA ALA A 821 -24.59 61.23 40.78
C ALA A 821 -23.24 61.52 40.09
N ARG A 822 -22.85 62.79 39.97
CA ARG A 822 -21.54 63.20 39.43
C ARG A 822 -20.38 62.76 40.32
N ARG A 823 -20.54 62.79 41.65
CA ARG A 823 -19.55 62.24 42.60
C ARG A 823 -19.36 60.74 42.41
N ALA A 824 -20.45 59.96 42.38
CA ALA A 824 -20.44 58.50 42.23
C ALA A 824 -19.78 58.02 40.92
N ARG A 825 -19.84 58.84 39.86
CA ARG A 825 -19.36 58.49 38.51
C ARG A 825 -17.87 58.15 38.45
N VAL A 826 -17.04 58.86 39.21
CA VAL A 826 -15.57 58.69 39.20
C VAL A 826 -15.14 57.39 39.91
N PRO A 827 -15.53 57.09 41.17
CA PRO A 827 -15.19 55.83 41.80
C PRO A 827 -15.79 54.63 41.06
N ALA A 828 -17.00 54.73 40.46
CA ALA A 828 -17.53 53.66 39.59
C ALA A 828 -16.61 53.36 38.39
N ARG A 829 -16.23 54.39 37.61
CA ARG A 829 -15.31 54.24 36.47
C ARG A 829 -13.88 53.88 36.89
N ASN A 830 -13.49 54.05 38.16
CA ASN A 830 -12.23 53.55 38.69
C ASN A 830 -12.34 52.08 39.11
N LEU A 831 -13.36 51.71 39.87
CA LEU A 831 -13.65 50.34 40.31
C LEU A 831 -13.71 49.38 39.12
N VAL A 832 -14.45 49.73 38.06
CA VAL A 832 -14.50 48.96 36.80
C VAL A 832 -13.10 48.72 36.23
N ARG A 833 -12.21 49.72 36.25
CA ARG A 833 -10.84 49.60 35.73
C ARG A 833 -9.93 48.79 36.65
N CYS A 834 -10.09 48.89 37.97
CA CYS A 834 -9.39 48.06 38.96
C CYS A 834 -9.77 46.58 38.82
N LEU A 835 -11.06 46.26 38.80
CA LEU A 835 -11.55 44.88 38.67
C LEU A 835 -11.17 44.25 37.32
N ALA A 836 -11.29 45.02 36.23
CA ALA A 836 -10.81 44.56 34.92
C ALA A 836 -9.30 44.30 34.93
N ALA A 837 -8.50 45.17 35.56
CA ALA A 837 -7.05 44.98 35.67
C ALA A 837 -6.68 43.73 36.49
N LEU A 838 -7.32 43.51 37.65
CA LEU A 838 -7.14 42.30 38.46
C LEU A 838 -7.49 41.03 37.67
N ARG A 839 -8.64 41.02 36.98
CA ARG A 839 -9.05 39.88 36.14
C ARG A 839 -8.08 39.62 34.98
N THR A 840 -7.51 40.66 34.35
CA THR A 840 -6.43 40.48 33.34
C THR A 840 -5.10 40.01 33.93
N GLN A 841 -4.90 40.10 35.24
CA GLN A 841 -3.74 39.56 35.97
C GLN A 841 -4.00 38.15 36.53
N GLY A 842 -5.15 37.53 36.24
CA GLY A 842 -5.52 36.23 36.79
C GLY A 842 -5.89 36.31 38.28
N ARG A 843 -6.49 37.42 38.73
CA ARG A 843 -6.86 37.65 40.13
C ARG A 843 -8.32 38.07 40.32
N ALA A 844 -8.91 37.64 41.42
CA ALA A 844 -10.24 38.00 41.92
C ALA A 844 -10.11 38.78 43.24
N LEU A 845 -11.20 39.37 43.77
CA LEU A 845 -11.21 39.84 45.15
C LEU A 845 -11.65 38.74 46.13
N ALA A 846 -11.17 38.84 47.36
CA ALA A 846 -11.68 38.06 48.47
C ALA A 846 -13.08 38.58 48.85
N MET A 847 -14.12 37.75 48.70
CA MET A 847 -15.49 38.07 49.12
C MET A 847 -15.57 38.61 50.56
N GLU A 848 -14.71 38.12 51.45
CA GLU A 848 -14.60 38.57 52.84
C GLU A 848 -14.23 40.07 52.99
N SER A 849 -13.49 40.62 52.02
CA SER A 849 -13.09 42.03 51.98
C SER A 849 -14.14 42.97 51.34
N VAL A 850 -15.18 42.40 50.72
CA VAL A 850 -16.10 43.11 49.80
C VAL A 850 -17.59 42.83 50.13
N PRO A 851 -18.05 43.03 51.39
CA PRO A 851 -19.42 42.70 51.80
C PRO A 851 -20.53 43.55 51.16
N ALA A 852 -20.21 44.72 50.62
CA ALA A 852 -21.19 45.66 50.06
C ALA A 852 -21.56 45.39 48.59
N LEU A 853 -20.74 44.65 47.84
CA LEU A 853 -20.90 44.50 46.38
C LEU A 853 -22.20 43.78 45.95
N PRO A 854 -22.73 42.76 46.65
CA PRO A 854 -24.03 42.17 46.32
C PRO A 854 -25.20 43.15 46.44
N GLY A 855 -25.10 44.16 47.31
CA GLY A 855 -26.10 45.22 47.46
C GLY A 855 -25.96 46.33 46.40
N LEU A 856 -24.73 46.58 45.91
CA LEU A 856 -24.43 47.68 44.99
C LEU A 856 -25.37 47.71 43.77
N GLY A 857 -25.56 46.58 43.11
CA GLY A 857 -26.42 46.47 41.92
C GLY A 857 -27.92 46.70 42.21
N GLN A 858 -28.37 46.45 43.44
CA GLN A 858 -29.75 46.74 43.84
C GLN A 858 -29.93 48.24 44.11
N LEU A 859 -28.98 48.87 44.80
CA LEU A 859 -28.99 50.32 45.04
C LEU A 859 -28.88 51.11 43.73
N SER A 860 -27.95 50.74 42.84
CA SER A 860 -27.73 51.45 41.57
C SER A 860 -28.92 51.34 40.62
N SER A 861 -29.47 50.13 40.43
CA SER A 861 -30.58 49.90 39.49
C SER A 861 -31.91 50.49 40.00
N THR A 862 -32.19 50.44 41.30
CA THR A 862 -33.40 51.07 41.87
C THR A 862 -33.38 52.60 41.72
N LEU A 863 -32.22 53.23 41.97
CA LEU A 863 -31.98 54.65 41.70
C LEU A 863 -32.15 55.01 40.22
N ALA A 864 -31.46 54.31 39.32
CA ALA A 864 -31.52 54.53 37.89
C ALA A 864 -32.95 54.35 37.34
N ALA A 865 -33.70 53.37 37.83
CA ALA A 865 -35.10 53.15 37.49
C ALA A 865 -36.04 54.23 38.07
N ARG A 866 -35.82 54.69 39.31
CA ARG A 866 -36.62 55.77 39.94
C ARG A 866 -36.42 57.10 39.19
N ALA A 867 -35.19 57.44 38.84
CA ALA A 867 -34.86 58.60 38.00
C ALA A 867 -35.39 58.47 36.56
N SER A 868 -35.28 57.29 35.95
CA SER A 868 -35.80 57.03 34.61
C SER A 868 -37.32 57.21 34.51
N ARG A 869 -38.06 56.71 35.51
CA ARG A 869 -39.53 56.88 35.58
C ARG A 869 -39.91 58.35 35.77
N MET A 870 -39.21 59.08 36.64
CA MET A 870 -39.41 60.51 36.86
C MET A 870 -39.20 61.32 35.57
N ALA A 871 -38.12 61.04 34.83
CA ALA A 871 -37.83 61.68 33.55
C ALA A 871 -38.90 61.40 32.48
N GLN A 872 -39.24 60.12 32.26
CA GLN A 872 -40.23 59.74 31.24
C GLN A 872 -41.62 60.27 31.57
N ALA A 873 -42.03 60.24 32.84
CA ALA A 873 -43.33 60.77 33.24
C ALA A 873 -43.39 62.30 33.08
N LEU A 874 -42.32 63.03 33.38
CA LEU A 874 -42.30 64.49 33.18
C LEU A 874 -42.30 64.87 31.69
N VAL A 875 -41.50 64.19 30.87
CA VAL A 875 -41.44 64.41 29.41
C VAL A 875 -42.78 64.06 28.74
N ALA A 876 -43.45 62.99 29.17
CA ALA A 876 -44.80 62.67 28.69
C ALA A 876 -45.83 63.77 28.98
N HIS A 877 -45.76 64.42 30.16
CA HIS A 877 -46.61 65.58 30.46
C HIS A 877 -46.19 66.82 29.64
N ALA A 878 -44.88 67.04 29.44
CA ALA A 878 -44.36 68.12 28.59
C ALA A 878 -44.83 68.04 27.13
N HIS A 879 -45.05 66.82 26.61
CA HIS A 879 -45.60 66.59 25.27
C HIS A 879 -47.13 66.57 25.23
N ALA A 880 -47.82 66.37 26.36
CA ALA A 880 -49.28 66.39 26.44
C ALA A 880 -49.88 67.81 26.61
N VAL A 881 -49.11 68.76 27.17
CA VAL A 881 -49.60 70.09 27.56
C VAL A 881 -48.95 71.20 26.73
N GLU A 882 -49.46 71.43 25.51
CA GLU A 882 -48.93 72.48 24.61
C GLU A 882 -49.05 73.92 25.18
N VAL A 883 -49.98 74.15 26.12
CA VAL A 883 -50.19 75.45 26.79
C VAL A 883 -50.18 75.22 28.31
N HIS A 884 -49.08 75.57 28.96
CA HIS A 884 -48.87 75.30 30.38
C HIS A 884 -49.67 76.29 31.23
N THR A 885 -50.79 75.86 31.82
CA THR A 885 -51.39 76.63 32.93
C THR A 885 -50.69 76.27 34.23
N SER A 886 -50.68 77.19 35.20
CA SER A 886 -50.04 76.98 36.50
C SER A 886 -50.68 75.86 37.33
N GLN A 887 -51.88 75.40 36.95
CA GLN A 887 -52.59 74.32 37.63
C GLN A 887 -52.19 72.96 37.04
N ASP A 888 -52.19 72.81 35.71
CA ASP A 888 -51.74 71.57 35.05
C ASP A 888 -50.29 71.21 35.44
N THR A 889 -49.41 72.22 35.53
CA THR A 889 -48.03 72.02 35.97
C THR A 889 -47.92 71.58 37.43
N ALA A 890 -48.81 72.05 38.31
CA ALA A 890 -48.81 71.69 39.73
C ALA A 890 -49.32 70.25 39.93
N GLU A 891 -50.39 69.87 39.23
CA GLU A 891 -50.92 68.51 39.25
C GLU A 891 -49.91 67.51 38.63
N ALA A 892 -49.21 67.89 37.56
CA ALA A 892 -48.11 67.10 36.99
C ALA A 892 -46.92 66.95 37.95
N LEU A 893 -46.52 68.01 38.68
CA LEU A 893 -45.46 67.95 39.68
C LEU A 893 -45.81 67.02 40.84
N GLU A 894 -47.03 67.10 41.37
CA GLU A 894 -47.51 66.25 42.47
C GLU A 894 -47.68 64.79 42.05
N ALA A 895 -47.98 64.52 40.77
CA ALA A 895 -48.05 63.17 40.21
C ALA A 895 -46.68 62.56 39.83
N VAL A 896 -45.70 63.37 39.43
CA VAL A 896 -44.40 62.90 38.88
C VAL A 896 -43.27 62.90 39.90
N LEU A 897 -43.24 63.84 40.85
CA LEU A 897 -42.20 63.91 41.88
C LEU A 897 -42.65 63.10 43.11
N PRO A 898 -42.08 61.90 43.37
CA PRO A 898 -42.41 61.17 44.59
C PRO A 898 -41.94 61.97 45.81
N HIS A 899 -42.72 61.94 46.90
CA HIS A 899 -42.41 62.67 48.14
C HIS A 899 -41.01 62.35 48.71
N GLY A 900 -40.41 61.22 48.32
CA GLY A 900 -39.06 60.79 48.65
C GLY A 900 -37.94 61.24 47.70
N LEU A 901 -37.93 62.48 47.20
CA LEU A 901 -36.70 63.06 46.60
C LEU A 901 -35.54 63.05 47.61
N TYR A 902 -35.85 63.27 48.89
CA TYR A 902 -34.87 63.18 49.99
C TYR A 902 -34.34 61.75 50.21
N GLU A 903 -35.21 60.74 50.07
CA GLU A 903 -34.79 59.32 50.08
C GLU A 903 -33.83 59.06 48.92
N MET A 904 -34.21 59.44 47.69
CA MET A 904 -33.36 59.26 46.50
C MET A 904 -32.00 59.95 46.64
N ALA A 905 -31.92 61.09 47.33
CA ALA A 905 -30.66 61.75 47.64
C ALA A 905 -29.83 60.99 48.70
N HIS A 906 -30.46 60.41 49.71
CA HIS A 906 -29.80 59.57 50.70
C HIS A 906 -29.28 58.26 50.08
N ASP A 907 -30.13 57.56 49.32
CA ASP A 907 -29.79 56.37 48.53
C ASP A 907 -28.60 56.66 47.59
N ALA A 908 -28.55 57.85 46.96
CA ALA A 908 -27.46 58.27 46.08
C ALA A 908 -26.16 58.63 46.82
N GLU A 909 -26.23 59.08 48.08
CA GLU A 909 -25.07 59.28 48.95
C GLU A 909 -24.53 57.92 49.47
N GLU A 910 -25.40 56.97 49.77
CA GLU A 910 -25.02 55.58 50.05
C GLU A 910 -24.35 54.93 48.82
N LEU A 911 -24.90 55.11 47.62
CA LEU A 911 -24.28 54.65 46.38
C LEU A 911 -22.89 55.29 46.16
N ALA A 912 -22.75 56.61 46.37
CA ALA A 912 -21.47 57.29 46.23
C ALA A 912 -20.42 56.79 47.24
N THR A 913 -20.82 56.59 48.51
CA THR A 913 -19.92 56.15 49.58
C THR A 913 -19.57 54.66 49.50
N THR A 914 -20.49 53.79 49.07
CA THR A 914 -20.20 52.37 48.80
C THR A 914 -19.27 52.19 47.59
N LEU A 915 -19.42 53.00 46.53
CA LEU A 915 -18.47 53.02 45.42
C LEU A 915 -17.08 53.54 45.84
N ASP A 916 -17.02 54.58 46.67
CA ASP A 916 -15.76 55.09 47.23
C ASP A 916 -15.03 54.01 48.07
N THR A 917 -15.73 53.24 48.92
CA THR A 917 -15.11 52.20 49.75
C THR A 917 -14.75 50.93 48.98
N LEU A 918 -15.61 50.48 48.06
CA LEU A 918 -15.32 49.35 47.17
C LEU A 918 -14.13 49.62 46.25
N HIS A 919 -13.96 50.87 45.77
CA HIS A 919 -12.77 51.24 45.01
C HIS A 919 -11.50 51.16 45.86
N GLN A 920 -11.55 51.52 47.14
CA GLN A 920 -10.41 51.42 48.06
C GLN A 920 -10.02 49.96 48.31
N SER A 921 -10.96 49.09 48.71
CA SER A 921 -10.64 47.67 48.93
C SER A 921 -10.20 46.95 47.65
N ALA A 922 -10.73 47.33 46.48
CA ALA A 922 -10.29 46.84 45.18
C ALA A 922 -8.93 47.40 44.69
N ALA A 923 -8.37 48.40 45.36
CA ALA A 923 -7.03 48.93 45.08
C ALA A 923 -5.94 48.35 45.98
N ASP A 924 -6.31 47.82 47.15
CA ASP A 924 -5.40 47.19 48.11
C ASP A 924 -5.00 45.76 47.63
N PRO A 925 -3.72 45.49 47.34
CA PRO A 925 -3.30 44.21 46.76
C PRO A 925 -3.37 43.03 47.73
N GLU A 926 -3.56 43.28 49.04
CA GLU A 926 -3.73 42.24 50.06
C GLU A 926 -5.13 41.60 50.02
N ASN A 927 -6.11 42.23 49.36
CA ASN A 927 -7.48 41.70 49.20
C ASN A 927 -7.63 40.78 47.97
N ALA A 928 -6.58 40.62 47.14
CA ALA A 928 -6.65 39.89 45.88
C ALA A 928 -6.24 38.42 46.01
N ILE A 929 -7.04 37.51 45.44
CA ILE A 929 -6.80 36.06 45.37
C ILE A 929 -6.40 35.67 43.94
N GLU A 930 -5.48 34.72 43.78
CA GLU A 930 -5.04 34.23 42.47
C GLU A 930 -5.96 33.11 41.94
N ILE A 931 -6.19 33.08 40.63
CA ILE A 931 -7.15 32.17 39.97
C ILE A 931 -6.38 30.96 39.41
N ASP A 932 -6.21 29.93 40.25
CA ASP A 932 -5.55 28.65 39.92
C ASP A 932 -6.52 27.55 39.41
N ASP A 933 -7.75 27.93 39.03
CA ASP A 933 -8.82 26.98 38.64
C ASP A 933 -8.44 26.16 37.37
N PRO A 934 -8.44 24.81 37.41
CA PRO A 934 -8.00 23.98 36.29
C PRO A 934 -9.05 23.86 35.17
N LEU A 935 -8.65 24.19 33.94
CA LEU A 935 -9.53 24.26 32.77
C LEU A 935 -10.03 22.86 32.33
N PRO A 936 -11.35 22.66 32.03
CA PRO A 936 -11.93 21.35 31.75
C PRO A 936 -11.29 20.63 30.56
N TRP A 937 -10.92 21.38 29.52
CA TRP A 937 -10.30 20.81 28.32
C TRP A 937 -8.92 20.21 28.58
N HIS A 938 -8.19 20.59 29.64
CA HIS A 938 -6.95 19.91 30.00
C HIS A 938 -7.22 18.52 30.61
N ALA A 939 -8.20 18.42 31.53
CA ALA A 939 -8.63 17.13 32.07
C ALA A 939 -9.23 16.23 30.96
N ARG A 940 -10.04 16.80 30.07
CA ARG A 940 -10.66 16.09 28.93
C ARG A 940 -9.65 15.69 27.85
N ALA A 941 -8.67 16.53 27.53
CA ALA A 941 -7.59 16.15 26.62
C ALA A 941 -6.73 15.00 27.19
N ALA A 942 -6.50 14.99 28.52
CA ALA A 942 -5.81 13.88 29.17
C ALA A 942 -6.60 12.56 29.09
N THR A 943 -7.94 12.57 29.27
CA THR A 943 -8.76 11.37 29.12
C THR A 943 -8.89 10.90 27.67
N LEU A 944 -9.03 11.82 26.71
CA LEU A 944 -8.99 11.48 25.27
C LEU A 944 -7.63 10.88 24.87
N HIS A 945 -6.52 11.47 25.33
CA HIS A 945 -5.17 10.94 25.06
C HIS A 945 -4.97 9.55 25.68
N ALA A 946 -5.47 9.30 26.89
CA ALA A 946 -5.45 7.97 27.49
C ALA A 946 -6.27 6.94 26.66
N ALA A 947 -7.48 7.31 26.23
CA ALA A 947 -8.31 6.45 25.37
C ALA A 947 -7.65 6.15 24.02
N MET A 948 -6.98 7.13 23.40
CA MET A 948 -6.18 6.91 22.17
C MET A 948 -5.02 5.94 22.41
N GLN A 949 -4.33 6.04 23.55
CA GLN A 949 -3.26 5.10 23.91
C GLN A 949 -3.82 3.68 24.11
N GLU A 950 -4.92 3.53 24.86
CA GLU A 950 -5.60 2.24 25.05
C GLU A 950 -6.04 1.61 23.73
N ASN A 951 -6.60 2.39 22.80
CA ASN A 951 -6.98 1.89 21.48
C ASN A 951 -5.76 1.49 20.64
N SER A 952 -4.68 2.27 20.63
CA SER A 952 -3.44 1.91 19.91
C SER A 952 -2.81 0.62 20.44
N ASP A 953 -2.94 0.36 21.75
CA ASP A 953 -2.50 -0.88 22.38
C ASP A 953 -3.46 -2.05 22.13
N ALA A 954 -4.76 -1.78 21.98
CA ALA A 954 -5.74 -2.78 21.53
C ALA A 954 -5.48 -3.19 20.07
N GLU A 955 -5.18 -2.25 19.19
CA GLU A 955 -4.78 -2.48 17.80
C GLU A 955 -3.48 -3.30 17.70
N ARG A 956 -2.45 -2.95 18.49
CA ARG A 956 -1.21 -3.74 18.60
C ARG A 956 -1.47 -5.17 19.08
N ARG A 957 -2.36 -5.35 20.07
CA ARG A 957 -2.76 -6.68 20.56
C ARG A 957 -3.56 -7.45 19.51
N ALA A 958 -4.42 -6.79 18.74
CA ALA A 958 -5.15 -7.41 17.64
C ALA A 958 -4.20 -7.85 16.51
N ALA A 959 -3.22 -7.02 16.14
CA ALA A 959 -2.18 -7.35 15.16
C ALA A 959 -1.28 -8.52 15.62
N ALA A 960 -0.89 -8.54 16.90
CA ALA A 960 -0.17 -9.67 17.48
C ALA A 960 -1.02 -10.96 17.50
N LEU A 961 -2.31 -10.86 17.83
CA LEU A 961 -3.23 -12.00 17.80
C LEU A 961 -3.45 -12.52 16.38
N SER A 962 -3.63 -11.66 15.38
CA SER A 962 -3.75 -12.10 13.97
C SER A 962 -2.47 -12.76 13.48
N ALA A 963 -1.28 -12.22 13.79
CA ALA A 963 -0.01 -12.86 13.49
C ALA A 963 0.09 -14.27 14.12
N THR A 964 -0.26 -14.43 15.41
CA THR A 964 -0.27 -15.77 16.03
C THR A 964 -1.34 -16.71 15.43
N VAL A 965 -2.43 -16.18 14.89
CA VAL A 965 -3.43 -16.98 14.16
C VAL A 965 -2.89 -17.42 12.79
N GLU A 966 -2.11 -16.60 12.10
CA GLU A 966 -1.43 -16.95 10.84
C GLU A 966 -0.29 -17.96 11.07
N GLU A 967 0.49 -17.81 12.15
CA GLU A 967 1.44 -18.82 12.61
C GLU A 967 0.76 -20.16 12.94
N LEU A 968 -0.39 -20.12 13.63
CA LEU A 968 -1.17 -21.33 13.93
C LEU A 968 -1.80 -21.95 12.67
N GLN A 969 -2.25 -21.15 11.70
CA GLN A 969 -2.78 -21.65 10.43
C GLN A 969 -1.69 -22.31 9.56
N THR A 970 -0.51 -21.70 9.46
CA THR A 970 0.63 -22.28 8.73
C THR A 970 1.17 -23.53 9.43
N ALA A 971 1.26 -23.52 10.77
CA ALA A 971 1.56 -24.71 11.56
C ALA A 971 0.50 -25.83 11.41
N LEU A 972 -0.77 -25.49 11.18
CA LEU A 972 -1.82 -26.48 10.96
C LEU A 972 -1.75 -27.06 9.54
N ARG A 973 -1.53 -26.24 8.49
CA ARG A 973 -1.27 -26.70 7.12
C ARG A 973 -0.11 -27.70 7.05
N THR A 974 1.05 -27.34 7.61
CA THR A 974 2.23 -28.25 7.63
C THR A 974 2.01 -29.56 8.39
N ARG A 975 1.00 -29.62 9.28
CA ARG A 975 0.58 -30.87 9.93
C ARG A 975 -0.38 -31.69 9.08
N ASP A 976 -1.27 -31.04 8.34
CA ASP A 976 -2.16 -31.69 7.38
C ASP A 976 -1.34 -32.26 6.20
N ASP A 977 -0.40 -31.49 5.64
CA ASP A 977 0.59 -31.95 4.64
C ASP A 977 1.34 -33.21 5.12
N ALA A 978 1.73 -33.24 6.40
CA ALA A 978 2.42 -34.36 7.02
C ALA A 978 1.49 -35.56 7.30
N VAL A 979 0.18 -35.33 7.49
CA VAL A 979 -0.84 -36.39 7.60
C VAL A 979 -1.12 -37.00 6.23
N ASP A 980 -1.22 -36.21 5.17
CA ASP A 980 -1.44 -36.71 3.80
C ASP A 980 -0.21 -37.44 3.27
N ALA A 981 1.00 -36.93 3.50
CA ALA A 981 2.23 -37.66 3.23
C ALA A 981 2.33 -38.99 4.02
N ALA A 982 1.80 -39.04 5.24
CA ALA A 982 1.69 -40.27 6.02
C ALA A 982 0.59 -41.21 5.47
N ALA A 983 -0.53 -40.68 4.95
CA ALA A 983 -1.59 -41.45 4.32
C ALA A 983 -1.08 -42.14 3.05
N VAL A 984 -0.48 -41.40 2.11
CA VAL A 984 0.15 -41.96 0.89
C VAL A 984 1.19 -43.03 1.24
N LYS A 985 2.01 -42.81 2.28
CA LYS A 985 2.96 -43.81 2.78
C LYS A 985 2.27 -45.06 3.32
N VAL A 986 1.15 -44.92 4.02
CA VAL A 986 0.33 -46.05 4.48
C VAL A 986 -0.29 -46.82 3.31
N GLU A 987 -0.73 -46.13 2.25
CA GLU A 987 -1.29 -46.80 1.06
C GLU A 987 -0.25 -47.54 0.24
N ARG A 988 0.93 -46.94 0.02
CA ARG A 988 2.10 -47.63 -0.53
C ARG A 988 2.47 -48.87 0.29
N LEU A 989 2.42 -48.79 1.63
CA LEU A 989 2.68 -49.93 2.50
C LEU A 989 1.60 -51.02 2.40
N LYS A 990 0.31 -50.66 2.32
CA LYS A 990 -0.79 -51.61 2.03
C LYS A 990 -0.54 -52.33 0.70
N PHE A 991 -0.28 -51.59 -0.38
CA PHE A 991 -0.02 -52.15 -1.70
C PHE A 991 1.18 -53.10 -1.72
N GLN A 992 2.28 -52.77 -1.04
CA GLN A 992 3.41 -53.69 -0.87
C GLN A 992 3.05 -54.95 -0.05
N LEU A 993 2.20 -54.82 0.96
CA LEU A 993 1.71 -55.94 1.76
C LEU A 993 0.78 -56.85 0.95
N ASP A 994 -0.07 -56.30 0.08
CA ASP A 994 -0.96 -57.07 -0.79
C ASP A 994 -0.24 -57.68 -2.00
N LYS A 995 0.74 -56.99 -2.59
CA LYS A 995 1.66 -57.58 -3.60
C LYS A 995 2.48 -58.73 -3.00
N THR A 996 2.97 -58.61 -1.76
CA THR A 996 3.68 -59.72 -1.09
C THR A 996 2.76 -60.86 -0.66
N ARG A 997 1.49 -60.60 -0.31
CA ARG A 997 0.45 -61.63 -0.14
C ARG A 997 0.18 -62.40 -1.43
N ALA A 998 0.00 -61.71 -2.57
CA ALA A 998 -0.24 -62.35 -3.87
C ALA A 998 0.95 -63.21 -4.34
N LEU A 999 2.18 -62.76 -4.10
CA LEU A 999 3.39 -63.56 -4.32
C LEU A 999 3.45 -64.78 -3.37
N ALA A 1000 3.01 -64.64 -2.12
CA ALA A 1000 2.96 -65.75 -1.16
C ALA A 1000 1.89 -66.80 -1.49
N THR A 1001 0.72 -66.40 -2.01
CA THR A 1001 -0.29 -67.36 -2.51
C THR A 1001 0.19 -68.06 -3.77
N SER A 1002 0.70 -67.33 -4.76
CA SER A 1002 1.27 -67.93 -5.99
C SER A 1002 2.40 -68.91 -5.67
N ALA A 1003 3.29 -68.59 -4.73
CA ALA A 1003 4.34 -69.50 -4.25
C ALA A 1003 3.81 -70.69 -3.42
N SER A 1004 2.57 -70.65 -2.95
CA SER A 1004 1.87 -71.80 -2.35
C SER A 1004 1.23 -72.68 -3.43
N ASP A 1005 0.56 -72.07 -4.40
CA ASP A 1005 -0.10 -72.77 -5.51
C ASP A 1005 0.91 -73.53 -6.38
N LEU A 1006 2.07 -72.91 -6.66
CA LEU A 1006 3.18 -73.56 -7.34
C LEU A 1006 3.76 -74.77 -6.57
N ARG A 1007 3.79 -74.72 -5.23
CA ARG A 1007 4.22 -75.87 -4.41
C ARG A 1007 3.22 -77.01 -4.49
N ALA A 1008 1.92 -76.73 -4.35
CA ALA A 1008 0.86 -77.73 -4.51
C ALA A 1008 0.89 -78.36 -5.92
N HIS A 1009 1.23 -77.58 -6.95
CA HIS A 1009 1.39 -78.10 -8.31
C HIS A 1009 2.61 -79.02 -8.45
N VAL A 1010 3.76 -78.67 -7.86
CA VAL A 1010 4.96 -79.53 -7.80
C VAL A 1010 4.67 -80.83 -7.04
N GLU A 1011 4.03 -80.77 -5.86
CA GLU A 1011 3.61 -81.96 -5.11
C GLU A 1011 2.69 -82.88 -5.93
N SER A 1012 1.82 -82.31 -6.77
CA SER A 1012 0.96 -83.09 -7.68
C SER A 1012 1.73 -83.77 -8.82
N LEU A 1013 2.82 -83.16 -9.30
CA LEU A 1013 3.69 -83.72 -10.35
C LEU A 1013 4.63 -84.80 -9.78
N GLU A 1014 5.13 -84.61 -8.56
CA GLU A 1014 5.88 -85.65 -7.84
C GLU A 1014 5.01 -86.88 -7.57
N ALA A 1015 3.74 -86.69 -7.22
CA ALA A 1015 2.78 -87.80 -7.07
C ALA A 1015 2.52 -88.55 -8.40
N GLN A 1016 2.46 -87.84 -9.53
CA GLN A 1016 2.32 -88.46 -10.86
C GLN A 1016 3.56 -89.25 -11.27
N LEU A 1017 4.77 -88.72 -11.03
CA LEU A 1017 6.03 -89.43 -11.23
C LEU A 1017 6.14 -90.68 -10.34
N ALA A 1018 5.73 -90.59 -9.07
CA ALA A 1018 5.70 -91.71 -8.15
C ALA A 1018 4.71 -92.82 -8.57
N ALA A 1019 3.65 -92.48 -9.30
CA ALA A 1019 2.72 -93.45 -9.89
C ALA A 1019 3.31 -94.10 -11.17
N ALA A 1020 3.96 -93.32 -12.03
CA ALA A 1020 4.58 -93.81 -13.27
C ALA A 1020 5.71 -94.83 -12.99
N ALA A 1021 6.43 -94.68 -11.88
CA ALA A 1021 7.55 -95.55 -11.48
C ALA A 1021 7.15 -96.96 -10.99
N GLN A 1022 5.87 -97.35 -11.02
CA GLN A 1022 5.37 -98.60 -10.43
C GLN A 1022 4.99 -99.69 -11.44
N THR A 1023 5.35 -99.55 -12.72
CA THR A 1023 5.12 -100.57 -13.76
C THR A 1023 6.28 -101.58 -13.82
N PRO A 1024 6.06 -102.90 -13.56
CA PRO A 1024 7.14 -103.87 -13.45
C PRO A 1024 7.37 -104.70 -14.73
N VAL A 1025 8.62 -104.71 -15.22
CA VAL A 1025 9.15 -105.74 -16.13
C VAL A 1025 10.51 -106.18 -15.61
N ALA A 1026 10.79 -107.48 -15.61
CA ALA A 1026 11.96 -108.07 -14.96
C ALA A 1026 13.00 -108.59 -15.98
N ALA A 1027 14.28 -108.43 -15.66
CA ALA A 1027 15.41 -109.02 -16.37
C ALA A 1027 16.53 -109.42 -15.38
N PRO A 1028 17.13 -110.62 -15.48
CA PRO A 1028 18.22 -111.07 -14.60
C PRO A 1028 19.63 -110.95 -15.21
N ASP A 1029 20.62 -110.81 -14.33
CA ASP A 1029 22.01 -111.29 -14.41
C ASP A 1029 22.87 -111.08 -15.67
N ALA A 1030 23.63 -109.97 -15.69
CA ALA A 1030 25.05 -109.97 -16.07
C ALA A 1030 25.79 -108.79 -15.40
N ALA A 1031 27.09 -108.92 -15.14
CA ALA A 1031 27.92 -107.94 -14.40
C ALA A 1031 29.39 -107.96 -14.91
N PRO A 1032 30.30 -107.07 -14.46
CA PRO A 1032 30.14 -105.85 -13.66
C PRO A 1032 30.76 -104.57 -14.30
N HIS A 1033 30.44 -103.39 -13.77
CA HIS A 1033 31.19 -102.14 -14.04
C HIS A 1033 31.66 -101.45 -12.74
N ASP A 1034 32.67 -100.58 -12.86
CA ASP A 1034 33.48 -100.10 -11.74
C ASP A 1034 32.75 -99.23 -10.70
N LEU A 1035 32.77 -99.69 -9.44
CA LEU A 1035 32.34 -98.90 -8.27
C LEU A 1035 33.20 -97.65 -7.98
N GLY A 1036 34.26 -97.40 -8.78
CA GLY A 1036 35.20 -96.29 -8.58
C GLY A 1036 34.59 -94.92 -8.85
N ASP A 1037 33.85 -94.76 -9.94
CA ASP A 1037 33.39 -93.44 -10.41
C ASP A 1037 32.07 -93.02 -9.76
N VAL A 1038 31.17 -93.96 -9.49
CA VAL A 1038 29.97 -93.71 -8.65
C VAL A 1038 30.38 -93.18 -7.27
N ARG A 1039 31.46 -93.71 -6.68
CA ARG A 1039 32.03 -93.21 -5.41
C ARG A 1039 32.73 -91.86 -5.52
N ARG A 1040 33.10 -91.42 -6.74
CA ARG A 1040 33.68 -90.10 -7.01
C ARG A 1040 32.58 -89.05 -7.16
N ALA A 1041 31.54 -89.35 -7.94
CA ALA A 1041 30.34 -88.54 -8.08
C ALA A 1041 29.60 -88.33 -6.73
N LEU A 1042 29.47 -89.39 -5.92
CA LEU A 1042 28.90 -89.28 -4.56
C LEU A 1042 29.73 -88.43 -3.58
N ARG A 1043 30.97 -88.06 -3.92
CA ARG A 1043 31.76 -87.09 -3.16
C ARG A 1043 31.55 -85.66 -3.67
N THR A 1044 31.57 -85.43 -4.99
CA THR A 1044 31.34 -84.09 -5.57
C THR A 1044 29.95 -83.56 -5.20
N VAL A 1045 28.91 -84.38 -5.41
CA VAL A 1045 27.52 -84.05 -5.04
C VAL A 1045 27.39 -83.77 -3.54
N ARG A 1046 28.14 -84.48 -2.67
CA ARG A 1046 28.15 -84.20 -1.23
C ARG A 1046 28.84 -82.88 -0.87
N THR A 1047 29.92 -82.51 -1.55
CA THR A 1047 30.57 -81.20 -1.35
C THR A 1047 29.70 -80.04 -1.87
N GLU A 1048 29.01 -80.21 -3.00
CA GLU A 1048 28.07 -79.21 -3.54
C GLU A 1048 26.85 -79.05 -2.62
N ASN A 1049 26.30 -80.16 -2.10
CA ASN A 1049 25.18 -80.09 -1.14
C ASN A 1049 25.59 -79.46 0.21
N GLN A 1050 26.88 -79.48 0.57
CA GLN A 1050 27.41 -78.73 1.72
C GLN A 1050 27.60 -77.24 1.40
N TYR A 1051 28.06 -76.90 0.20
CA TYR A 1051 28.20 -75.52 -0.26
C TYR A 1051 26.85 -74.79 -0.33
N LEU A 1052 25.85 -75.38 -0.98
CA LEU A 1052 24.49 -74.82 -1.09
C LEU A 1052 23.80 -74.64 0.26
N ARG A 1053 24.10 -75.50 1.26
CA ARG A 1053 23.62 -75.32 2.64
C ARG A 1053 24.29 -74.14 3.34
N ALA A 1054 25.60 -73.96 3.16
CA ALA A 1054 26.31 -72.81 3.70
C ALA A 1054 25.81 -71.49 3.08
N GLU A 1055 25.56 -71.49 1.77
CA GLU A 1055 24.98 -70.37 1.03
C GLU A 1055 23.56 -70.03 1.51
N ALA A 1056 22.70 -71.04 1.70
CA ALA A 1056 21.37 -70.85 2.29
C ALA A 1056 21.42 -70.30 3.73
N HIS A 1057 22.39 -70.72 4.55
CA HIS A 1057 22.59 -70.17 5.89
C HIS A 1057 23.11 -68.71 5.87
N LEU A 1058 23.96 -68.34 4.91
CA LEU A 1058 24.38 -66.95 4.71
C LEU A 1058 23.24 -66.07 4.21
N ALA A 1059 22.40 -66.57 3.29
CA ALA A 1059 21.20 -65.88 2.83
C ALA A 1059 20.14 -65.71 3.94
N ALA A 1060 20.06 -66.63 4.91
CA ALA A 1060 19.25 -66.48 6.11
C ALA A 1060 19.81 -65.42 7.08
N LEU A 1061 21.13 -65.36 7.28
CA LEU A 1061 21.77 -64.31 8.09
C LEU A 1061 21.60 -62.91 7.49
N ALA A 1062 21.64 -62.80 6.15
CA ALA A 1062 21.41 -61.56 5.41
C ALA A 1062 19.95 -61.04 5.48
N ARG A 1063 19.01 -61.80 6.06
CA ARG A 1063 17.60 -61.42 6.24
C ARG A 1063 17.25 -60.94 7.66
N LEU A 1064 18.25 -60.79 8.54
CA LEU A 1064 18.04 -60.17 9.86
C LEU A 1064 17.95 -58.64 9.74
N PRO A 1065 16.95 -57.99 10.33
CA PRO A 1065 16.80 -56.53 10.26
C PRO A 1065 17.90 -55.81 11.06
N PRO A 1066 18.31 -54.60 10.67
CA PRO A 1066 19.27 -53.81 11.42
C PRO A 1066 18.68 -53.36 12.75
N LEU A 1067 19.36 -53.66 13.87
CA LEU A 1067 19.02 -53.06 15.15
C LEU A 1067 19.31 -51.55 15.11
N ALA A 1068 18.32 -50.74 15.48
CA ALA A 1068 18.46 -49.30 15.59
C ALA A 1068 19.50 -48.92 16.65
N ALA A 1069 20.39 -47.99 16.30
CA ALA A 1069 21.41 -47.49 17.22
C ALA A 1069 20.81 -46.46 18.19
N ALA A 1070 20.89 -46.73 19.49
CA ALA A 1070 20.68 -45.75 20.55
C ALA A 1070 21.97 -45.62 21.38
N PRO A 1071 22.44 -44.40 21.71
CA PRO A 1071 23.69 -44.17 22.44
C PRO A 1071 23.42 -44.06 23.96
N PRO A 1072 24.43 -43.78 24.81
CA PRO A 1072 25.51 -44.71 25.11
C PRO A 1072 25.70 -44.90 26.63
N SER A 1073 26.07 -46.11 27.09
CA SER A 1073 26.42 -46.32 28.51
C SER A 1073 27.63 -47.24 28.75
N VAL A 1074 28.55 -46.68 29.53
CA VAL A 1074 29.83 -47.20 30.04
C VAL A 1074 29.72 -48.59 30.67
N LEU A 1075 30.61 -49.52 30.32
CA LEU A 1075 31.09 -50.66 31.14
C LEU A 1075 32.52 -51.08 30.65
N PRO A 1076 33.31 -51.90 31.39
CA PRO A 1076 34.69 -51.51 31.73
C PRO A 1076 35.83 -52.04 30.83
N SER A 1077 37.01 -51.42 31.03
CA SER A 1077 38.26 -51.55 30.28
C SER A 1077 38.83 -52.96 30.10
N ASP A 1078 38.62 -53.85 31.07
CA ASP A 1078 39.57 -54.96 31.27
C ASP A 1078 39.39 -56.10 30.25
N ARG A 1079 38.19 -56.21 29.65
CA ARG A 1079 37.96 -57.11 28.51
C ARG A 1079 38.55 -56.60 27.19
N LEU A 1080 38.64 -55.27 27.01
CA LEU A 1080 39.32 -54.66 25.85
C LEU A 1080 40.84 -54.83 25.94
N ALA A 1081 41.41 -54.80 27.15
CA ALA A 1081 42.82 -55.10 27.37
C ALA A 1081 43.18 -56.57 27.05
N ALA A 1082 42.31 -57.52 27.41
CA ALA A 1082 42.49 -58.93 27.08
C ALA A 1082 42.44 -59.18 25.56
N LEU A 1083 41.39 -58.71 24.88
CA LEU A 1083 41.21 -58.90 23.43
C LEU A 1083 42.33 -58.22 22.60
N ARG A 1084 42.84 -57.06 23.02
CA ARG A 1084 44.04 -56.46 22.40
C ARG A 1084 45.28 -57.34 22.53
N LYS A 1085 45.43 -58.09 23.62
CA LYS A 1085 46.60 -58.95 23.87
C LYS A 1085 46.59 -60.20 22.98
N GLU A 1086 45.42 -60.80 22.76
CA GLU A 1086 45.25 -61.91 21.81
C GLU A 1086 45.39 -61.44 20.35
N ALA A 1087 44.80 -60.29 20.00
CA ALA A 1087 44.91 -59.72 18.65
C ALA A 1087 46.37 -59.42 18.25
N VAL A 1088 47.20 -58.90 19.17
CA VAL A 1088 48.63 -58.65 18.90
C VAL A 1088 49.44 -59.95 18.78
N ALA A 1089 49.07 -61.00 19.52
CA ALA A 1089 49.71 -62.32 19.39
C ALA A 1089 49.41 -62.99 18.04
N LEU A 1090 48.20 -62.80 17.50
CA LEU A 1090 47.80 -63.32 16.18
C LEU A 1090 48.44 -62.60 14.99
N VAL A 1091 48.99 -61.40 15.18
CA VAL A 1091 49.58 -60.56 14.13
C VAL A 1091 51.11 -60.73 14.00
N THR A 1092 51.76 -61.48 14.90
CA THR A 1092 53.23 -61.49 15.05
C THR A 1092 53.93 -62.82 14.74
N SER A 1093 53.25 -63.82 14.18
CA SER A 1093 53.87 -65.09 13.74
C SER A 1093 54.20 -65.10 12.23
N PRO A 1094 55.49 -65.26 11.82
CA PRO A 1094 55.89 -65.17 10.41
C PRO A 1094 56.03 -66.54 9.76
N HIS A 1095 55.12 -66.92 8.87
CA HIS A 1095 55.29 -68.06 7.94
C HIS A 1095 55.03 -67.67 6.48
N VAL A 1096 55.72 -68.37 5.58
CA VAL A 1096 55.99 -67.93 4.20
C VAL A 1096 54.77 -68.10 3.29
N VAL A 1097 54.55 -67.14 2.40
CA VAL A 1097 53.49 -67.17 1.38
C VAL A 1097 53.92 -67.99 0.17
N ASP A 1098 53.10 -68.96 -0.24
CA ASP A 1098 53.21 -69.64 -1.54
C ASP A 1098 52.08 -69.15 -2.46
N VAL A 1099 52.44 -68.51 -3.57
CA VAL A 1099 51.58 -67.58 -4.33
C VAL A 1099 50.81 -68.29 -5.47
N THR A 1100 50.44 -69.56 -5.26
CA THR A 1100 50.00 -70.47 -6.33
C THR A 1100 48.54 -70.96 -6.24
N ARG A 1101 47.71 -70.38 -5.36
CA ARG A 1101 46.30 -70.78 -5.18
C ARG A 1101 45.29 -69.66 -5.47
N PRO A 1102 44.19 -69.92 -6.20
CA PRO A 1102 43.23 -68.90 -6.64
C PRO A 1102 42.38 -68.30 -5.49
N ALA A 1103 42.33 -68.93 -4.32
CA ALA A 1103 41.52 -68.49 -3.18
C ALA A 1103 41.85 -67.08 -2.66
N CYS A 1104 43.07 -66.57 -2.87
CA CYS A 1104 43.51 -65.27 -2.34
C CYS A 1104 42.94 -64.05 -3.08
N ARG A 1105 42.32 -64.23 -4.26
CA ARG A 1105 41.82 -63.09 -5.08
C ARG A 1105 40.63 -62.37 -4.43
N ALA A 1106 39.71 -63.14 -3.82
CA ALA A 1106 38.55 -62.60 -3.11
C ALA A 1106 38.93 -61.83 -1.84
N SER A 1107 39.91 -62.32 -1.07
CA SER A 1107 40.38 -61.68 0.17
C SER A 1107 40.96 -60.28 -0.09
N LEU A 1108 41.67 -60.09 -1.21
CA LEU A 1108 42.20 -58.79 -1.62
C LEU A 1108 41.11 -57.82 -2.08
N GLN A 1109 40.07 -58.31 -2.77
CA GLN A 1109 38.92 -57.49 -3.17
C GLN A 1109 38.11 -57.01 -1.95
N TYR A 1110 37.88 -57.89 -0.97
CA TYR A 1110 37.22 -57.54 0.29
C TYR A 1110 38.03 -56.49 1.09
N ALA A 1111 39.35 -56.67 1.22
CA ALA A 1111 40.22 -55.71 1.88
C ALA A 1111 40.25 -54.33 1.18
N ALA A 1112 40.14 -54.30 -0.16
CA ALA A 1112 40.03 -53.06 -0.93
C ALA A 1112 38.67 -52.36 -0.75
N GLN A 1113 37.57 -53.13 -0.68
CA GLN A 1113 36.23 -52.60 -0.41
C GLN A 1113 36.11 -52.03 1.01
N VAL A 1114 36.65 -52.71 2.02
CA VAL A 1114 36.68 -52.20 3.41
C VAL A 1114 37.41 -50.86 3.46
N ARG A 1115 38.62 -50.74 2.89
CA ARG A 1115 39.35 -49.46 2.83
C ARG A 1115 38.60 -48.35 2.09
N LYS A 1116 37.89 -48.66 1.00
CA LYS A 1116 37.01 -47.68 0.33
C LYS A 1116 35.85 -47.24 1.23
N ARG A 1117 35.24 -48.17 1.97
CA ARG A 1117 34.11 -47.87 2.86
C ARG A 1117 34.53 -47.05 4.07
N ASP A 1118 35.67 -47.36 4.67
CA ASP A 1118 36.21 -46.63 5.82
C ASP A 1118 36.66 -45.21 5.41
N GLY A 1119 37.24 -45.05 4.21
CA GLY A 1119 37.57 -43.74 3.64
C GLY A 1119 36.34 -42.89 3.26
N LEU A 1120 35.22 -43.52 2.90
CA LEU A 1120 33.93 -42.83 2.74
C LEU A 1120 33.30 -42.46 4.10
N ALA A 1121 33.44 -43.33 5.10
CA ALA A 1121 32.97 -43.05 6.46
C ALA A 1121 33.73 -41.88 7.12
N GLN A 1122 35.04 -41.71 6.85
CA GLN A 1122 35.77 -40.51 7.27
C GLN A 1122 35.27 -39.25 6.55
N ARG A 1123 35.04 -39.30 5.23
CA ARG A 1123 34.51 -38.14 4.48
C ARG A 1123 33.08 -37.75 4.87
N LEU A 1124 32.28 -38.68 5.39
CA LEU A 1124 30.97 -38.44 5.99
C LEU A 1124 31.03 -38.14 7.50
N TYR A 1125 32.23 -37.85 8.02
CA TYR A 1125 32.50 -37.36 9.38
C TYR A 1125 33.34 -36.05 9.36
N GLU A 1126 33.84 -35.67 8.17
CA GLU A 1126 34.50 -34.40 7.85
C GLU A 1126 33.55 -33.43 7.11
N LEU A 1127 32.35 -33.92 6.74
CA LEU A 1127 31.15 -33.19 6.31
C LEU A 1127 30.12 -33.20 7.45
#